data_AF-A0A3P3WDI2-F1
#
_entry.id   AF-A0A3P3WDI2-F1
#
_cell.length_a   1.000
_cell.length_b   1.000
_cell.length_c   1.000
_cell.angle_alpha   90.00
_cell.angle_beta   90.00
_cell.angle_gamma   90.00
#
_symmetry.space_group_name_H-M   'P 1'
#
loop_
_entity.id
_entity.type
_entity.pdbx_description
1 polymer ?
#
loop_
_entity_poly.entity_id
_entity_poly.type
_entity_poly.pdbx_seq_one_letter_code
_entity_poly.pdbx_strand_id
1 'polypeptide(L)'
;MFKKLLFLFLIGFVSGLSAQEIKSPYKNKKIAVSRDTIQLDSVSINKSFFRLQDALGNDIDTTFYKVDFQKSLLIFKNNFKTEDSLNVRYFAYPEYLTKEYSIYDDSRVVSNESGTGNLYKVSRDPISTFKPFDGLNTSGSITRGITIGNNQNSVVNSNLDLQITGKISDKVSLRASIQDSNIPLQEGGYSQKLDEFDQIFIELFAEKWNIRAGDLFLENRQSRFLNFNKKVQGLAANFNFGTPEKKTNIFASAALVRGQYAKSTFVGQEGNQGPYKLQGPNGELYILVISGSERVFVNGILLTRGENKDYTIDYNAGEIIFTSLFPITSEMRINVEYQYSDRNYTRFVTYAGATHEEEKWSIGGYLYSENDVKNQPLQQNLSAEQVAILKEAGDDSALMTAPSAYIDSYSENKILYRKTQISGVEIYEFSTDQEEELYNVRFTLVGANQGNYTLANSAAVGRIYQYVAPLNGIPQGNYEPIVRLVAPTKIQIATVMAKYKPSEKTLVDFEIGISNNDLNLFSSVADSDNSGVAGRIYAKQRLLSKKWEIDAFANYQFVQKEFKTIERLFTIEFDRDWNLVNPLGNQSLLISGANFNLPGKGSAKYQLEKLDFSESFSGSRHVVDGLFRFKNLMIQNSGSILKSDSDYSESMFIRNQSQARYHFNKNWVGGSFRLEDNEERLKETNQFSALSQRFHEFGAFVGRGDSTKVFVELGYLQRSNDSLVNGLIQKVNTSNSYYLKSRLLKTDKSDLSLFVNYRNLKFEDSERKNEPSLNSRLLYNDRYFDQLIQVTTAYETTSGTIPQQEFTYLKVEAGQGIYVWIDYNNNNIQELEEFEIAQFSDQAEYVRIFLPNQIFIKTHQNKFSQSVILNANQWQNEKGFKKFLSYFYNQTSFLIDRKIIRGNANFDLNPFSTSDDDLLGLNSSIRNSLFYNRGKQDHSVTLTYLRNRAKNLLSVGSQENNNRSYQFQYAHLLKKSWLFGLVGKTIESETISENYASKNFELNGYQLAPKISYLFSRNASWDLFYEYQDKKNQINDLETLQQHRFGTSFTYNSEAKLTMNGEFSLYQNDFAGDELSPVAYQMLEGLQAGQNLTWRLLIQKNLTQYLDVNVNYQGRKSEESKTIHTGSVQLRAYF
;
A
#
# COMPACT_ATOMS: atom_id res chain seq x y z
N MET A 1 56.60 -38.01 21.04
CA MET A 1 57.06 -36.88 21.88
C MET A 1 58.57 -36.57 21.73
N PHE A 2 59.22 -36.90 20.60
CA PHE A 2 60.68 -36.65 20.42
C PHE A 2 61.06 -35.84 19.16
N LYS A 3 60.08 -35.33 18.39
CA LYS A 3 60.33 -34.50 17.19
C LYS A 3 60.08 -33.00 17.37
N LYS A 4 59.53 -32.55 18.51
CA LYS A 4 59.29 -31.12 18.80
C LYS A 4 60.32 -30.47 19.74
N LEU A 5 61.24 -31.24 20.34
CA LEU A 5 62.32 -30.69 21.18
C LEU A 5 63.58 -30.33 20.38
N LEU A 6 63.79 -30.93 19.20
CA LEU A 6 64.98 -30.69 18.37
C LEU A 6 64.94 -29.31 17.68
N PHE A 7 63.74 -28.77 17.41
CA PHE A 7 63.58 -27.48 16.75
C PHE A 7 63.80 -26.29 17.71
N LEU A 8 63.66 -26.51 19.02
CA LEU A 8 63.94 -25.50 20.05
C LEU A 8 65.43 -25.45 20.44
N PHE A 9 66.21 -26.49 20.15
CA PHE A 9 67.65 -26.54 20.43
C PHE A 9 68.52 -25.99 19.29
N LEU A 10 67.99 -25.90 18.06
CA LEU A 10 68.72 -25.40 16.89
C LEU A 10 68.69 -23.87 16.70
N ILE A 11 67.88 -23.15 17.48
CA ILE A 11 67.80 -21.68 17.44
C ILE A 11 68.76 -21.01 18.46
N GLY A 12 69.44 -21.79 19.31
CA GLY A 12 70.26 -21.29 20.41
C GLY A 12 71.74 -21.01 20.13
N PHE A 13 72.30 -21.35 18.96
CA PHE A 13 73.77 -21.33 18.77
C PHE A 13 74.24 -20.85 17.38
N VAL A 14 73.85 -19.64 16.97
CA VAL A 14 74.59 -18.90 15.93
C VAL A 14 74.80 -17.45 16.36
N SER A 15 75.76 -17.25 17.27
CA SER A 15 76.43 -15.96 17.44
C SER A 15 77.72 -16.01 16.61
N GLY A 16 77.61 -15.69 15.33
CA GLY A 16 78.73 -15.50 14.43
C GLY A 16 79.20 -14.05 14.46
N LEU A 17 80.38 -13.80 15.03
CA LEU A 17 81.15 -12.57 14.92
C LEU A 17 81.46 -12.29 13.44
N SER A 18 80.78 -11.32 12.83
CA SER A 18 81.26 -10.68 11.60
C SER A 18 82.03 -9.43 12.01
N ALA A 19 83.34 -9.46 11.80
CA ALA A 19 84.19 -8.28 11.91
C ALA A 19 83.68 -7.18 10.98
N GLN A 20 83.63 -5.95 11.49
CA GLN A 20 83.31 -4.76 10.73
C GLN A 20 84.42 -4.50 9.70
N GLU A 21 84.16 -4.79 8.42
CA GLU A 21 84.80 -4.01 7.37
C GLU A 21 84.29 -2.57 7.52
N ILE A 22 85.15 -1.69 8.01
CA ILE A 22 84.88 -0.25 8.01
C ILE A 22 84.77 0.15 6.54
N LYS A 23 83.53 0.25 6.03
CA LYS A 23 83.25 0.86 4.72
C LYS A 23 83.65 2.33 4.79
N SER A 24 84.92 2.60 4.47
CA SER A 24 85.39 3.97 4.33
C SER A 24 84.65 4.65 3.16
N PRO A 25 84.19 5.90 3.34
CA PRO A 25 83.63 6.69 2.25
C PRO A 25 84.70 7.07 1.21
N TYR A 26 85.99 6.97 1.54
CA TYR A 26 87.08 7.11 0.57
C TYR A 26 87.23 5.84 -0.26
N LYS A 27 87.04 5.97 -1.57
CA LYS A 27 87.15 4.89 -2.54
C LYS A 27 88.30 5.14 -3.50
N ASN A 28 88.95 4.06 -3.88
CA ASN A 28 89.99 4.04 -4.89
C ASN A 28 89.65 2.96 -5.91
N LYS A 29 89.43 3.35 -7.17
CA LYS A 29 89.03 2.43 -8.25
C LYS A 29 89.97 2.57 -9.44
N LYS A 30 90.43 1.44 -9.96
CA LYS A 30 91.08 1.40 -11.28
C LYS A 30 90.01 1.29 -12.37
N ILE A 31 90.08 2.16 -13.37
CA ILE A 31 89.16 2.18 -14.50
C ILE A 31 89.94 2.15 -15.82
N ALA A 32 89.35 1.56 -16.85
CA ALA A 32 89.84 1.66 -18.22
C ALA A 32 88.98 2.65 -19.01
N VAL A 33 89.59 3.49 -19.86
CA VAL A 33 88.89 4.45 -20.72
C VAL A 33 88.26 3.71 -21.91
N SER A 34 87.20 2.95 -21.61
CA SER A 34 86.50 2.08 -22.56
C SER A 34 85.37 2.76 -23.31
N ARG A 35 84.84 3.86 -22.77
CA ARG A 35 83.74 4.64 -23.31
C ARG A 35 83.89 6.09 -22.84
N ASP A 36 83.16 6.99 -23.48
CA ASP A 36 83.14 8.42 -23.18
C ASP A 36 82.67 8.73 -21.75
N THR A 37 81.69 8.00 -21.21
CA THR A 37 81.12 8.24 -19.88
C THR A 37 81.20 7.00 -18.99
N ILE A 38 81.86 7.11 -17.84
CA ILE A 38 82.05 6.03 -16.86
C ILE A 38 81.35 6.39 -15.55
N GLN A 39 80.51 5.47 -15.06
CA GLN A 39 79.91 5.60 -13.73
C GLN A 39 80.89 5.13 -12.65
N LEU A 40 81.20 6.01 -11.71
CA LEU A 40 82.15 5.79 -10.65
C LEU A 40 81.51 5.17 -9.42
N ASP A 41 80.30 5.59 -9.04
CA ASP A 41 79.58 5.06 -7.87
C ASP A 41 78.06 5.13 -8.05
N SER A 42 77.31 4.46 -7.18
CA SER A 42 75.83 4.48 -7.15
C SER A 42 75.27 5.66 -6.36
N VAL A 43 76.12 6.35 -5.60
CA VAL A 43 75.80 7.54 -4.79
C VAL A 43 76.61 8.74 -5.26
N SER A 44 76.18 9.96 -5.00
CA SER A 44 76.94 11.18 -5.32
C SER A 44 78.34 11.17 -4.68
N ILE A 45 79.30 11.81 -5.33
CA ILE A 45 80.70 11.89 -4.87
C ILE A 45 81.13 13.33 -4.60
N ASN A 46 82.02 13.54 -3.63
CA ASN A 46 82.49 14.86 -3.24
C ASN A 46 83.60 15.38 -4.20
N LYS A 47 83.43 16.62 -4.68
CA LYS A 47 84.37 17.28 -5.61
C LYS A 47 85.77 17.51 -5.03
N SER A 48 85.89 17.84 -3.75
CA SER A 48 87.15 18.22 -3.12
C SER A 48 88.13 17.05 -2.95
N PHE A 49 87.64 15.81 -2.97
CA PHE A 49 88.46 14.60 -2.81
C PHE A 49 88.65 13.80 -4.10
N PHE A 50 88.18 14.33 -5.24
CA PHE A 50 88.33 13.66 -6.52
C PHE A 50 89.73 13.85 -7.10
N ARG A 51 90.41 12.75 -7.40
CA ARG A 51 91.62 12.75 -8.24
C ARG A 51 91.54 11.63 -9.27
N LEU A 52 91.92 11.96 -10.49
CA LEU A 52 92.08 11.00 -11.58
C LEU A 52 93.57 10.97 -11.93
N GLN A 53 94.19 9.80 -11.80
CA GLN A 53 95.63 9.63 -11.94
C GLN A 53 95.97 8.57 -12.98
N ASP A 54 97.10 8.70 -13.66
CA ASP A 54 97.67 7.64 -14.48
C ASP A 54 98.26 6.49 -13.62
N ALA A 55 98.76 5.44 -14.26
CA ALA A 55 99.38 4.30 -13.58
C ALA A 55 100.67 4.67 -12.82
N LEU A 56 101.32 5.79 -13.16
CA LEU A 56 102.52 6.32 -12.53
C LEU A 56 102.20 7.25 -11.34
N GLY A 57 100.93 7.61 -11.14
CA GLY A 57 100.44 8.44 -10.04
C GLY A 57 100.37 9.94 -10.36
N ASN A 58 100.53 10.36 -11.61
CA ASN A 58 100.40 11.75 -12.03
C ASN A 58 98.91 12.10 -12.24
N ASP A 59 98.49 13.29 -11.81
CA ASP A 59 97.11 13.77 -12.00
C ASP A 59 96.85 14.06 -13.50
N ILE A 60 95.74 13.54 -14.03
CA ILE A 60 95.28 13.80 -15.39
C ILE A 60 94.76 15.26 -15.48
N ASP A 61 95.10 15.97 -16.56
CA ASP A 61 94.66 17.35 -16.76
C ASP A 61 93.13 17.43 -16.92
N THR A 62 92.52 18.34 -16.17
CA THR A 62 91.06 18.57 -16.15
C THR A 62 90.47 19.05 -17.48
N THR A 63 91.28 19.45 -18.46
CA THR A 63 90.81 19.73 -19.83
C THR A 63 90.37 18.46 -20.57
N PHE A 64 90.88 17.28 -20.17
CA PHE A 64 90.57 15.99 -20.80
C PHE A 64 89.36 15.28 -20.21
N TYR A 65 88.78 15.77 -19.11
CA TYR A 65 87.60 15.14 -18.53
C TYR A 65 86.68 16.15 -17.83
N LYS A 66 85.44 15.74 -17.56
CA LYS A 66 84.49 16.43 -16.71
C LYS A 66 83.86 15.41 -15.78
N VAL A 67 83.66 15.78 -14.53
CA VAL A 67 82.96 14.94 -13.57
C VAL A 67 81.61 15.56 -13.24
N ASP A 68 80.54 14.79 -13.37
CA ASP A 68 79.26 15.06 -12.73
C ASP A 68 79.29 14.43 -11.33
N PHE A 69 79.59 15.26 -10.34
CA PHE A 69 79.73 14.84 -8.95
C PHE A 69 78.40 14.40 -8.31
N GLN A 70 77.25 14.89 -8.80
CA GLN A 70 75.94 14.50 -8.28
C GLN A 70 75.54 13.09 -8.75
N LYS A 71 75.80 12.78 -10.01
CA LYS A 71 75.49 11.47 -10.61
C LYS A 71 76.66 10.49 -10.58
N SER A 72 77.82 10.93 -10.08
CA SER A 72 79.06 10.16 -10.03
C SER A 72 79.52 9.65 -11.40
N LEU A 73 79.42 10.49 -12.41
CA LEU A 73 79.83 10.19 -13.79
C LEU A 73 81.13 10.91 -14.14
N LEU A 74 82.12 10.17 -14.63
CA LEU A 74 83.34 10.70 -15.25
C LEU A 74 83.19 10.66 -16.76
N ILE A 75 83.23 11.82 -17.39
CA ILE A 75 83.04 12.01 -18.83
C ILE A 75 84.38 12.45 -19.42
N PHE A 76 84.98 11.62 -20.26
CA PHE A 76 86.19 11.98 -21.00
C PHE A 76 85.85 12.88 -22.19
N LYS A 77 86.71 13.87 -22.43
CA LYS A 77 86.59 14.84 -23.52
C LYS A 77 87.72 14.62 -24.53
N ASN A 78 87.55 15.20 -25.72
CA ASN A 78 88.59 15.27 -26.75
C ASN A 78 89.21 13.91 -27.13
N ASN A 79 88.42 12.83 -27.10
CA ASN A 79 88.88 11.46 -27.35
C ASN A 79 90.11 11.06 -26.54
N PHE A 80 90.18 11.47 -25.26
CA PHE A 80 91.24 11.06 -24.35
C PHE A 80 91.40 9.54 -24.34
N LYS A 81 92.62 9.05 -24.63
CA LYS A 81 93.00 7.64 -24.64
C LYS A 81 94.25 7.46 -23.78
N THR A 82 94.32 6.34 -23.09
CA THR A 82 95.46 5.93 -22.26
C THR A 82 95.78 4.47 -22.56
N GLU A 83 97.06 4.12 -22.57
CA GLU A 83 97.53 2.75 -22.83
C GLU A 83 97.36 1.84 -21.60
N ASP A 84 97.17 2.42 -20.40
CA ASP A 84 96.95 1.70 -19.14
C ASP A 84 95.75 2.26 -18.36
N SER A 85 95.31 1.53 -17.34
CA SER A 85 94.26 1.89 -16.39
C SER A 85 94.55 3.19 -15.64
N LEU A 86 93.50 3.99 -15.43
CA LEU A 86 93.54 5.18 -14.59
C LEU A 86 93.09 4.83 -13.18
N ASN A 87 93.66 5.51 -12.20
CA ASN A 87 93.27 5.39 -10.81
C ASN A 87 92.37 6.56 -10.40
N VAL A 88 91.15 6.26 -9.98
CA VAL A 88 90.19 7.27 -9.52
C VAL A 88 90.06 7.18 -8.01
N ARG A 89 90.46 8.26 -7.34
CA ARG A 89 90.22 8.45 -5.90
C ARG A 89 89.08 9.41 -5.73
N TYR A 90 88.12 9.05 -4.90
CA TYR A 90 86.97 9.90 -4.63
C TYR A 90 86.37 9.58 -3.25
N PHE A 91 85.61 10.52 -2.72
CA PHE A 91 84.82 10.33 -1.51
C PHE A 91 83.36 10.15 -1.90
N ALA A 92 82.82 8.95 -1.68
CA ALA A 92 81.40 8.65 -1.85
C ALA A 92 80.63 9.16 -0.64
N TYR A 93 79.57 9.95 -0.87
CA TYR A 93 78.69 10.33 0.21
C TYR A 93 78.01 9.07 0.79
N PRO A 94 77.82 9.00 2.12
CA PRO A 94 77.06 7.91 2.71
C PRO A 94 75.68 7.79 2.06
N GLU A 95 75.25 6.55 1.79
CA GLU A 95 74.00 6.26 1.06
C GLU A 95 72.80 7.01 1.67
N TYR A 96 72.71 7.12 3.00
CA TYR A 96 71.61 7.82 3.67
C TYR A 96 71.51 9.34 3.37
N LEU A 97 72.60 9.99 2.90
CA LEU A 97 72.57 11.40 2.48
C LEU A 97 72.14 11.57 1.02
N THR A 98 72.33 10.55 0.19
CA THR A 98 72.03 10.59 -1.25
C THR A 98 70.82 9.73 -1.62
N LYS A 99 70.25 9.00 -0.65
CA LYS A 99 69.07 8.17 -0.84
C LYS A 99 67.86 9.08 -0.92
N GLU A 100 67.20 9.03 -2.06
CA GLU A 100 65.95 9.73 -2.26
C GLU A 100 64.85 8.99 -1.49
N TYR A 101 64.36 9.61 -0.42
CA TYR A 101 63.25 9.08 0.36
C TYR A 101 61.95 9.56 -0.27
N SER A 102 61.46 8.82 -1.26
CA SER A 102 60.12 9.04 -1.79
C SER A 102 59.12 8.15 -1.06
N ILE A 103 57.97 8.73 -0.69
CA ILE A 103 56.82 7.98 -0.17
C ILE A 103 56.14 7.20 -1.31
N TYR A 104 56.43 7.56 -2.56
CA TYR A 104 55.82 6.99 -3.77
C TYR A 104 56.87 6.40 -4.71
N ASP A 105 56.55 5.26 -5.30
CA ASP A 105 57.37 4.59 -6.31
C ASP A 105 57.24 5.35 -7.64
N ASP A 106 58.32 5.98 -8.12
CA ASP A 106 58.33 6.79 -9.35
C ASP A 106 57.93 5.98 -10.58
N SER A 107 58.08 4.65 -10.58
CA SER A 107 57.59 3.78 -11.65
C SER A 107 56.05 3.75 -11.75
N ARG A 108 55.36 4.28 -10.73
CA ARG A 108 53.89 4.43 -10.67
C ARG A 108 53.44 5.87 -10.92
N VAL A 109 54.37 6.79 -11.16
CA VAL A 109 54.08 8.18 -11.52
C VAL A 109 53.99 8.26 -13.04
N VAL A 110 52.78 8.50 -13.55
CA VAL A 110 52.52 8.58 -15.00
C VAL A 110 53.05 9.92 -15.52
N SER A 111 53.78 9.89 -16.65
CA SER A 111 54.31 11.10 -17.30
C SER A 111 53.19 11.99 -17.86
N ASN A 112 53.30 13.30 -17.63
CA ASN A 112 52.26 14.30 -17.86
C ASN A 112 52.06 14.71 -19.36
N GLU A 113 52.37 13.82 -20.31
CA GLU A 113 52.41 14.14 -21.75
C GLU A 113 51.11 13.79 -22.52
N SER A 114 50.03 13.40 -21.83
CA SER A 114 48.71 13.21 -22.44
C SER A 114 47.65 14.03 -21.71
N GLY A 115 47.74 15.35 -21.87
CA GLY A 115 46.82 16.36 -21.34
C GLY A 115 45.44 16.40 -22.01
N THR A 116 44.76 15.26 -22.16
CA THR A 116 43.35 15.19 -22.61
C THR A 116 42.44 14.33 -21.72
N GLY A 117 42.94 13.83 -20.59
CA GLY A 117 42.10 13.19 -19.56
C GLY A 117 42.06 14.03 -18.28
N ASN A 118 40.87 14.24 -17.71
CA ASN A 118 40.71 14.85 -16.40
C ASN A 118 41.52 14.07 -15.34
N LEU A 119 42.67 14.60 -14.93
CA LEU A 119 43.44 14.06 -13.81
C LEU A 119 42.72 14.42 -12.51
N TYR A 120 42.15 13.41 -11.85
CA TYR A 120 41.54 13.58 -10.53
C TYR A 120 42.62 13.62 -9.46
N LYS A 121 42.85 14.81 -8.88
CA LYS A 121 43.66 14.96 -7.66
C LYS A 121 42.80 14.57 -6.47
N VAL A 122 43.19 13.52 -5.75
CA VAL A 122 42.61 13.22 -4.42
C VAL A 122 43.02 14.34 -3.47
N SER A 123 42.12 15.28 -3.26
CA SER A 123 42.29 16.30 -2.23
C SER A 123 42.40 15.62 -0.85
N ARG A 124 43.42 16.01 -0.08
CA ARG A 124 43.56 15.72 1.36
C ARG A 124 43.05 16.91 2.20
N ASP A 125 42.23 17.79 1.62
CA ASP A 125 41.53 18.79 2.41
C ASP A 125 40.70 18.03 3.46
N PRO A 126 40.65 18.51 4.72
CA PRO A 126 39.80 17.90 5.73
C PRO A 126 38.39 17.81 5.13
N ILE A 127 37.84 16.60 5.08
CA ILE A 127 36.48 16.36 4.59
C ILE A 127 35.60 17.32 5.39
N SER A 128 35.13 18.39 4.73
CA SER A 128 34.11 19.26 5.28
C SER A 128 33.03 18.33 5.81
N THR A 129 32.72 18.40 7.10
CA THR A 129 31.61 17.68 7.69
C THR A 129 30.33 18.34 7.18
N PHE A 130 30.04 18.13 5.90
CA PHE A 130 28.82 18.56 5.27
C PHE A 130 27.69 17.86 6.03
N LYS A 131 26.96 18.65 6.81
CA LYS A 131 25.73 18.24 7.45
C LYS A 131 24.60 18.74 6.54
N PRO A 132 23.92 17.82 5.81
CA PRO A 132 22.77 18.21 5.02
C PRO A 132 21.76 18.94 5.91
N PHE A 133 21.20 20.05 5.43
CA PHE A 133 20.14 20.79 6.11
C PHE A 133 20.50 21.23 7.55
N ASP A 134 21.74 21.64 7.80
CA ASP A 134 22.16 22.09 9.14
C ASP A 134 21.26 23.22 9.70
N GLY A 135 20.83 23.07 10.95
CA GLY A 135 19.82 23.93 11.59
C GLY A 135 18.36 23.49 11.41
N LEU A 136 18.07 22.49 10.57
CA LEU A 136 16.75 21.89 10.40
C LEU A 136 16.72 20.46 10.98
N ASN A 137 15.56 20.05 11.50
CA ASN A 137 15.33 18.65 11.86
C ASN A 137 14.90 17.91 10.59
N THR A 138 15.74 16.99 10.15
CA THR A 138 15.44 16.12 9.01
C THR A 138 15.28 14.68 9.47
N SER A 139 14.46 13.93 8.74
CA SER A 139 14.32 12.49 8.92
C SER A 139 13.97 11.85 7.59
N GLY A 140 14.59 10.72 7.27
CA GLY A 140 14.28 9.95 6.08
C GLY A 140 15.54 9.48 5.35
N SER A 141 15.39 9.04 4.10
CA SER A 141 16.50 8.63 3.25
C SER A 141 16.29 8.90 1.76
N ILE A 142 17.39 9.11 1.04
CA ILE A 142 17.42 9.15 -0.43
C ILE A 142 18.27 7.98 -0.89
N THR A 143 17.71 7.15 -1.74
CA THR A 143 18.34 5.97 -2.31
C THR A 143 18.45 6.09 -3.82
N ARG A 144 19.63 5.84 -4.38
CA ARG A 144 19.88 5.75 -5.82
C ARG A 144 20.66 4.48 -6.11
N GLY A 145 20.11 3.60 -6.92
CA GLY A 145 20.76 2.36 -7.30
C GLY A 145 20.71 2.11 -8.79
N ILE A 146 21.70 1.37 -9.29
CA ILE A 146 21.76 0.89 -10.66
C ILE A 146 21.99 -0.60 -10.58
N THR A 147 21.18 -1.38 -11.30
CA THR A 147 21.34 -2.82 -11.48
C THR A 147 21.71 -3.09 -12.94
N ILE A 148 22.79 -3.84 -13.15
CA ILE A 148 23.30 -4.24 -14.46
C ILE A 148 23.42 -5.75 -14.46
N GLY A 149 22.95 -6.39 -15.51
CA GLY A 149 23.23 -7.80 -15.74
C GLY A 149 23.50 -8.08 -17.21
N ASN A 150 24.01 -9.28 -17.51
CA ASN A 150 24.21 -9.72 -18.88
C ASN A 150 22.96 -10.41 -19.47
N ASN A 151 21.95 -10.70 -18.64
CA ASN A 151 20.67 -11.30 -19.02
C ASN A 151 19.47 -10.37 -18.72
N GLN A 152 19.72 -9.07 -18.49
CA GLN A 152 18.69 -8.06 -18.26
C GLN A 152 19.21 -6.68 -18.67
N ASN A 153 18.31 -5.76 -18.99
CA ASN A 153 18.65 -4.36 -19.24
C ASN A 153 19.16 -3.67 -17.97
N SER A 154 19.88 -2.55 -18.13
CA SER A 154 20.32 -1.72 -17.00
C SER A 154 19.11 -1.00 -16.40
N VAL A 155 18.80 -1.28 -15.14
CA VAL A 155 17.66 -0.69 -14.42
C VAL A 155 18.16 0.30 -13.38
N VAL A 156 17.60 1.52 -13.37
CA VAL A 156 17.86 2.54 -12.35
C VAL A 156 16.74 2.52 -11.33
N ASN A 157 17.10 2.30 -10.06
CA ASN A 157 16.17 2.29 -8.93
C ASN A 157 16.36 3.56 -8.10
N SER A 158 15.30 4.36 -7.96
CA SER A 158 15.26 5.58 -7.15
C SER A 158 14.25 5.41 -6.04
N ASN A 159 14.61 5.80 -4.82
CA ASN A 159 13.66 6.00 -3.74
C ASN A 159 14.05 7.28 -2.98
N LEU A 160 13.09 8.09 -2.59
CA LEU A 160 13.26 9.28 -1.77
C LEU A 160 12.12 9.29 -0.76
N ASP A 161 12.47 9.43 0.51
CA ASP A 161 11.55 9.70 1.62
C ASP A 161 12.26 10.70 2.51
N LEU A 162 11.80 11.95 2.53
CA LEU A 162 12.46 13.02 3.25
C LEU A 162 11.44 13.93 3.91
N GLN A 163 11.51 14.00 5.23
CA GLN A 163 10.77 14.96 6.04
C GLN A 163 11.74 16.00 6.61
N ILE A 164 11.34 17.27 6.53
CA ILE A 164 12.13 18.41 6.98
C ILE A 164 11.24 19.27 7.86
N THR A 165 11.70 19.66 9.04
CA THR A 165 11.01 20.64 9.90
C THR A 165 12.03 21.50 10.64
N GLY A 166 11.87 22.83 10.61
CA GLY A 166 12.74 23.71 11.39
C GLY A 166 12.59 25.17 11.01
N LYS A 167 13.34 26.03 11.68
CA LYS A 167 13.41 27.46 11.38
C LYS A 167 14.48 27.72 10.32
N ILE A 168 14.10 28.35 9.21
CA ILE A 168 15.06 28.85 8.20
C ILE A 168 15.52 30.29 8.53
N SER A 169 14.77 30.99 9.38
CA SER A 169 15.12 32.28 9.99
C SER A 169 14.38 32.46 11.32
N ASP A 170 14.61 33.57 12.04
CA ASP A 170 13.94 33.83 13.33
C ASP A 170 12.41 33.78 13.27
N LYS A 171 11.83 34.16 12.11
CA LYS A 171 10.38 34.33 11.90
C LYS A 171 9.77 33.34 10.91
N VAL A 172 10.57 32.63 10.12
CA VAL A 172 10.09 31.73 9.06
C VAL A 172 10.55 30.31 9.32
N SER A 173 9.60 29.39 9.27
CA SER A 173 9.80 27.95 9.43
C SER A 173 9.48 27.21 8.15
N LEU A 174 10.17 26.10 7.93
CA LEU A 174 9.97 25.16 6.84
C LEU A 174 9.41 23.86 7.41
N ARG A 175 8.41 23.30 6.75
CA ARG A 175 7.94 21.92 6.91
C ARG A 175 7.82 21.30 5.53
N ALA A 176 8.47 20.18 5.27
CA ALA A 176 8.35 19.47 4.00
C ALA A 176 8.24 17.96 4.23
N SER A 177 7.54 17.29 3.32
CA SER A 177 7.44 15.84 3.19
C SER A 177 7.57 15.55 1.70
N ILE A 178 8.67 14.91 1.30
CA ILE A 178 8.97 14.64 -0.11
C ILE A 178 9.17 13.14 -0.23
N GLN A 179 8.37 12.50 -1.08
CA GLN A 179 8.44 11.07 -1.30
C GLN A 179 8.38 10.75 -2.78
N ASP A 180 9.18 9.78 -3.20
CA ASP A 180 9.19 9.19 -4.54
C ASP A 180 9.61 7.73 -4.35
N SER A 181 8.65 6.80 -4.34
CA SER A 181 8.92 5.40 -4.00
C SER A 181 8.36 4.43 -5.05
N ASN A 182 9.25 3.71 -5.74
CA ASN A 182 8.90 2.52 -6.50
C ASN A 182 8.81 1.34 -5.53
N ILE A 183 7.67 1.19 -4.83
CA ILE A 183 7.44 0.02 -3.98
C ILE A 183 7.09 -1.16 -4.90
N PRO A 184 7.82 -2.29 -4.83
CA PRO A 184 7.45 -3.51 -5.57
C PRO A 184 6.03 -3.95 -5.18
N LEU A 185 5.23 -4.33 -6.17
CA LEU A 185 3.86 -4.81 -5.97
C LEU A 185 3.88 -6.01 -5.01
N GLN A 186 3.24 -5.92 -3.84
CA GLN A 186 3.13 -7.07 -2.94
C GLN A 186 2.16 -8.11 -3.53
N GLU A 187 2.44 -9.40 -3.31
CA GLU A 187 1.51 -10.48 -3.67
C GLU A 187 0.13 -10.23 -3.05
N GLY A 188 -0.90 -10.10 -3.90
CA GLY A 188 -2.29 -9.97 -3.45
C GLY A 188 -2.87 -8.54 -3.46
N GLY A 189 -2.10 -7.50 -3.79
CA GLY A 189 -2.65 -6.14 -3.98
C GLY A 189 -3.10 -5.86 -5.41
N TYR A 190 -4.21 -5.13 -5.62
CA TYR A 190 -4.50 -4.57 -6.95
C TYR A 190 -3.46 -3.49 -7.27
N SER A 191 -2.79 -3.59 -8.41
CA SER A 191 -1.69 -2.70 -8.80
C SER A 191 -2.19 -1.34 -9.28
N GLN A 192 -1.68 -0.24 -8.71
CA GLN A 192 -1.11 0.96 -9.37
C GLN A 192 -0.95 2.12 -8.34
N LYS A 193 0.21 2.80 -8.39
CA LYS A 193 0.68 3.97 -7.60
C LYS A 193 0.15 4.12 -6.16
N LEU A 194 0.98 3.72 -5.19
CA LEU A 194 0.82 4.03 -3.77
C LEU A 194 0.98 5.54 -3.44
N ASP A 195 1.21 6.41 -4.43
CA ASP A 195 1.27 7.87 -4.28
C ASP A 195 -0.02 8.50 -3.71
N GLU A 196 -1.12 7.74 -3.63
CA GLU A 196 -2.39 8.17 -2.99
C GLU A 196 -2.38 8.07 -1.46
N PHE A 197 -1.38 7.41 -0.85
CA PHE A 197 -1.30 7.21 0.61
C PHE A 197 -0.48 8.31 1.32
N ASP A 198 0.53 8.86 0.67
CA ASP A 198 1.51 9.77 1.29
C ASP A 198 1.36 11.22 0.81
N GLN A 199 1.50 12.19 1.72
CA GLN A 199 1.40 13.63 1.40
C GLN A 199 2.76 14.18 0.98
N ILE A 200 2.88 14.61 -0.27
CA ILE A 200 4.09 15.22 -0.84
C ILE A 200 3.92 16.74 -0.85
N PHE A 201 4.49 17.46 0.11
CA PHE A 201 4.36 18.92 0.20
C PHE A 201 5.61 19.63 0.72
N ILE A 202 5.70 20.92 0.42
CA ILE A 202 6.65 21.87 1.01
C ILE A 202 5.84 23.07 1.51
N GLU A 203 5.99 23.40 2.79
CA GLU A 203 5.27 24.45 3.50
C GLU A 203 6.25 25.42 4.16
N LEU A 204 6.19 26.68 3.77
CA LEU A 204 6.84 27.79 4.45
C LEU A 204 5.79 28.52 5.29
N PHE A 205 6.08 28.76 6.56
CA PHE A 205 5.14 29.42 7.45
C PHE A 205 5.80 30.36 8.45
N ALA A 206 5.08 31.42 8.79
CA ALA A 206 5.38 32.37 9.84
C ALA A 206 4.15 32.53 10.75
N GLU A 207 4.21 33.43 11.75
CA GLU A 207 3.09 33.67 12.66
C GLU A 207 1.80 34.13 11.96
N LYS A 208 1.93 34.91 10.87
CA LYS A 208 0.81 35.55 10.17
C LYS A 208 0.52 34.99 8.78
N TRP A 209 1.34 34.09 8.25
CA TRP A 209 1.13 33.57 6.91
C TRP A 209 1.70 32.16 6.75
N ASN A 210 1.14 31.40 5.81
CA ASN A 210 1.72 30.16 5.32
C ASN A 210 1.57 30.08 3.80
N ILE A 211 2.53 29.43 3.15
CA ILE A 211 2.53 29.10 1.74
C ILE A 211 2.90 27.63 1.64
N ARG A 212 2.03 26.83 1.04
CA ARG A 212 2.22 25.40 0.81
C ARG A 212 2.20 25.09 -0.68
N ALA A 213 3.16 24.31 -1.14
CA ALA A 213 3.24 23.75 -2.49
C ALA A 213 3.24 22.22 -2.42
N GLY A 214 2.72 21.55 -3.46
CA GLY A 214 2.56 20.09 -3.49
C GLY A 214 1.15 19.71 -3.07
N ASP A 215 0.99 18.72 -2.19
CA ASP A 215 -0.29 18.18 -1.80
C ASP A 215 -1.03 19.09 -0.83
N LEU A 216 -2.23 19.45 -1.24
CA LEU A 216 -3.13 20.36 -0.55
C LEU A 216 -4.43 19.64 -0.24
N PHE A 217 -5.00 20.05 0.89
CA PHE A 217 -6.34 19.64 1.30
C PHE A 217 -7.18 20.92 1.34
N LEU A 218 -7.98 21.11 0.29
CA LEU A 218 -8.87 22.26 0.17
C LEU A 218 -10.21 21.91 0.80
N GLU A 219 -10.64 22.68 1.78
CA GLU A 219 -11.89 22.44 2.49
C GLU A 219 -12.65 23.74 2.74
N ASN A 220 -13.97 23.70 2.59
CA ASN A 220 -14.89 24.71 3.10
C ASN A 220 -16.08 24.02 3.77
N ARG A 221 -16.20 24.20 5.09
CA ARG A 221 -17.37 23.77 5.89
C ARG A 221 -18.13 24.95 6.50
N GLN A 222 -17.77 26.18 6.13
CA GLN A 222 -18.38 27.40 6.66
C GLN A 222 -19.57 27.85 5.80
N SER A 223 -19.43 27.75 4.48
CA SER A 223 -20.50 28.04 3.51
C SER A 223 -21.39 26.82 3.31
N ARG A 224 -22.71 27.05 3.22
CA ARG A 224 -23.67 26.01 2.88
C ARG A 224 -23.71 25.75 1.38
N PHE A 225 -23.58 26.79 0.56
CA PHE A 225 -23.65 26.70 -0.90
C PHE A 225 -22.31 26.36 -1.57
N LEU A 226 -21.20 26.55 -0.86
CA LEU A 226 -19.86 26.12 -1.26
C LEU A 226 -19.26 25.21 -0.19
N ASN A 227 -19.87 24.05 0.01
CA ASN A 227 -19.39 23.02 0.91
C ASN A 227 -18.61 21.96 0.13
N PHE A 228 -17.32 21.77 0.45
CA PHE A 228 -16.49 20.75 -0.20
C PHE A 228 -15.25 20.38 0.62
N ASN A 229 -14.65 19.23 0.29
CA ASN A 229 -13.33 18.81 0.76
C ASN A 229 -12.60 17.99 -0.30
N LYS A 230 -11.52 18.53 -0.84
CA LYS A 230 -10.82 17.96 -1.98
C LYS A 230 -9.32 17.85 -1.73
N LYS A 231 -8.77 16.69 -2.07
CA LYS A 231 -7.32 16.46 -2.15
C LYS A 231 -6.82 16.84 -3.53
N VAL A 232 -5.86 17.75 -3.60
CA VAL A 232 -5.38 18.37 -4.85
C VAL A 232 -3.87 18.61 -4.76
N GLN A 233 -3.22 18.85 -5.89
CA GLN A 233 -1.78 19.13 -5.94
C GLN A 233 -1.51 20.50 -6.57
N GLY A 234 -0.94 21.44 -5.82
CA GLY A 234 -0.73 22.80 -6.31
C GLY A 234 -0.08 23.73 -5.30
N LEU A 235 -0.45 25.01 -5.36
CA LEU A 235 0.04 26.07 -4.48
C LEU A 235 -1.14 26.65 -3.69
N ALA A 236 -0.97 26.84 -2.38
CA ALA A 236 -1.89 27.56 -1.52
C ALA A 236 -1.13 28.59 -0.68
N ALA A 237 -1.73 29.76 -0.49
CA ALA A 237 -1.25 30.80 0.38
C ALA A 237 -2.37 31.26 1.32
N ASN A 238 -2.04 31.47 2.58
CA ASN A 238 -2.97 31.91 3.62
C ASN A 238 -2.32 33.03 4.46
N PHE A 239 -3.05 34.11 4.68
CA PHE A 239 -2.62 35.29 5.43
C PHE A 239 -3.63 35.63 6.52
N ASN A 240 -3.14 35.87 7.73
CA ASN A 240 -3.90 36.28 8.90
C ASN A 240 -3.47 37.69 9.34
N PHE A 241 -4.42 38.62 9.40
CA PHE A 241 -4.22 40.00 9.83
C PHE A 241 -5.07 40.34 11.05
N GLY A 242 -4.68 41.39 11.77
CA GLY A 242 -5.40 41.93 12.92
C GLY A 242 -5.04 41.30 14.27
N THR A 243 -5.93 41.46 15.25
CA THR A 243 -5.79 40.94 16.64
C THR A 243 -6.72 39.76 16.85
N PRO A 244 -6.59 38.99 17.96
CA PRO A 244 -7.54 37.93 18.28
C PRO A 244 -9.00 38.38 18.35
N GLU A 245 -9.29 39.66 18.69
CA GLU A 245 -10.66 40.20 18.69
C GLU A 245 -11.14 40.67 17.30
N LYS A 246 -10.22 40.91 16.37
CA LYS A 246 -10.48 41.44 15.02
C LYS A 246 -9.59 40.73 14.01
N LYS A 247 -10.04 39.59 13.52
CA LYS A 247 -9.24 38.72 12.68
C LYS A 247 -9.71 38.78 11.23
N THR A 248 -8.77 39.05 10.33
CA THR A 248 -9.01 38.91 8.88
C THR A 248 -8.19 37.74 8.36
N ASN A 249 -8.82 36.83 7.64
CA ASN A 249 -8.15 35.73 6.95
C ASN A 249 -8.32 35.89 5.44
N ILE A 250 -7.23 35.82 4.68
CA ILE A 250 -7.27 35.85 3.22
C ILE A 250 -6.48 34.65 2.72
N PHE A 251 -7.06 33.88 1.82
CA PHE A 251 -6.38 32.73 1.23
C PHE A 251 -6.69 32.61 -0.25
N ALA A 252 -5.76 31.99 -0.96
CA ALA A 252 -5.90 31.64 -2.36
C ALA A 252 -5.14 30.36 -2.65
N SER A 253 -5.66 29.55 -3.56
CA SER A 253 -5.05 28.30 -3.98
C SER A 253 -5.34 28.03 -5.45
N ALA A 254 -4.37 27.43 -6.13
CA ALA A 254 -4.47 26.96 -7.50
C ALA A 254 -3.78 25.60 -7.59
N ALA A 255 -4.49 24.58 -8.09
CA ALA A 255 -4.04 23.20 -8.04
C ALA A 255 -4.62 22.35 -9.17
N LEU A 256 -4.04 21.17 -9.36
CA LEU A 256 -4.57 20.08 -10.17
C LEU A 256 -5.39 19.14 -9.30
N VAL A 257 -6.55 18.72 -9.80
CA VAL A 257 -7.45 17.80 -9.12
C VAL A 257 -6.92 16.36 -9.27
N ARG A 258 -6.90 15.60 -8.16
CA ARG A 258 -6.49 14.19 -8.15
C ARG A 258 -7.62 13.20 -8.45
N GLY A 259 -8.87 13.58 -8.16
CA GLY A 259 -10.03 12.73 -8.40
C GLY A 259 -11.37 13.45 -8.26
N GLN A 260 -12.43 12.71 -8.58
CA GLN A 260 -13.80 13.20 -8.67
C GLN A 260 -14.70 12.52 -7.66
N TYR A 261 -15.73 13.23 -7.19
CA TYR A 261 -16.71 12.65 -6.28
C TYR A 261 -17.59 11.64 -6.99
N ALA A 262 -17.79 10.49 -6.37
CA ALA A 262 -18.75 9.49 -6.76
C ALA A 262 -19.59 9.07 -5.55
N LYS A 263 -20.75 8.50 -5.85
CA LYS A 263 -21.69 7.96 -4.87
C LYS A 263 -22.14 6.59 -5.34
N SER A 264 -22.03 5.60 -4.47
CA SER A 264 -22.63 4.29 -4.66
C SER A 264 -23.74 4.09 -3.63
N THR A 265 -24.94 3.73 -4.10
CA THR A 265 -26.11 3.49 -3.27
C THR A 265 -26.61 2.08 -3.51
N PHE A 266 -26.79 1.32 -2.45
CA PHE A 266 -27.32 -0.04 -2.51
C PHE A 266 -28.02 -0.41 -1.20
N VAL A 267 -28.85 -1.44 -1.23
CA VAL A 267 -29.49 -2.00 -0.03
C VAL A 267 -28.65 -3.17 0.46
N GLY A 268 -28.48 -3.29 1.77
CA GLY A 268 -27.79 -4.41 2.39
C GLY A 268 -28.46 -5.74 2.04
N GLN A 269 -27.70 -6.83 2.07
CA GLN A 269 -28.25 -8.18 1.95
C GLN A 269 -28.27 -8.84 3.33
N GLU A 270 -29.30 -9.65 3.62
CA GLU A 270 -29.51 -10.23 4.96
C GLU A 270 -28.30 -11.07 5.41
N GLY A 271 -27.63 -10.61 6.47
CA GLY A 271 -26.44 -11.27 6.99
C GLY A 271 -25.28 -11.32 5.99
N ASN A 272 -25.12 -10.33 5.11
CA ASN A 272 -23.95 -10.21 4.26
C ASN A 272 -23.10 -9.00 4.72
N GLN A 273 -21.95 -9.27 5.33
CA GLN A 273 -21.00 -8.22 5.72
C GLN A 273 -20.16 -7.66 4.55
N GLY A 274 -20.33 -8.14 3.32
CA GLY A 274 -19.53 -7.76 2.17
C GLY A 274 -18.46 -8.79 1.83
N PRO A 275 -17.48 -8.46 0.96
CA PRO A 275 -17.28 -7.14 0.34
C PRO A 275 -18.44 -6.66 -0.55
N TYR A 276 -18.71 -5.35 -0.54
CA TYR A 276 -19.63 -4.66 -1.43
C TYR A 276 -18.85 -3.77 -2.41
N LYS A 277 -19.07 -3.97 -3.70
CA LYS A 277 -18.36 -3.26 -4.76
C LYS A 277 -18.84 -1.82 -4.94
N LEU A 278 -17.91 -0.88 -4.96
CA LEU A 278 -18.12 0.52 -5.32
C LEU A 278 -17.93 0.69 -6.84
N GLN A 279 -18.70 1.59 -7.43
CA GLN A 279 -18.74 1.81 -8.89
C GLN A 279 -18.63 3.28 -9.24
N GLY A 280 -17.87 3.60 -10.29
CA GLY A 280 -17.78 4.95 -10.85
C GLY A 280 -19.11 5.46 -11.41
N PRO A 281 -19.22 6.77 -11.68
CA PRO A 281 -20.47 7.41 -12.13
C PRO A 281 -21.08 6.80 -13.40
N ASN A 282 -20.28 6.21 -14.28
CA ASN A 282 -20.75 5.59 -15.52
C ASN A 282 -20.82 4.05 -15.42
N GLY A 283 -20.77 3.50 -14.21
CA GLY A 283 -20.79 2.05 -13.97
C GLY A 283 -19.41 1.39 -14.05
N GLU A 284 -18.33 2.16 -13.98
CA GLU A 284 -16.97 1.62 -13.95
C GLU A 284 -16.75 0.77 -12.70
N LEU A 285 -16.43 -0.51 -12.88
CA LEU A 285 -16.12 -1.42 -11.78
C LEU A 285 -14.66 -1.32 -11.32
N TYR A 286 -13.78 -0.83 -12.20
CA TYR A 286 -12.40 -0.55 -11.85
C TYR A 286 -12.27 0.91 -11.46
N ILE A 287 -12.42 1.21 -10.18
CA ILE A 287 -12.22 2.54 -9.63
C ILE A 287 -11.18 2.48 -8.50
N LEU A 288 -10.21 3.38 -8.56
CA LEU A 288 -9.28 3.59 -7.46
C LEU A 288 -9.88 4.62 -6.52
N VAL A 289 -10.31 4.18 -5.34
CA VAL A 289 -10.88 5.06 -4.33
C VAL A 289 -9.75 5.81 -3.62
N ILE A 290 -9.80 7.14 -3.61
CA ILE A 290 -8.81 7.96 -2.92
C ILE A 290 -8.90 7.69 -1.42
N SER A 291 -7.77 7.30 -0.82
CA SER A 291 -7.73 6.87 0.58
C SER A 291 -8.27 7.94 1.53
N GLY A 292 -9.19 7.55 2.42
CA GLY A 292 -9.81 8.44 3.41
C GLY A 292 -10.74 9.51 2.84
N SER A 293 -11.10 9.43 1.56
CA SER A 293 -12.14 10.29 0.97
C SER A 293 -13.55 9.77 1.24
N GLU A 294 -13.69 8.51 1.66
CA GLU A 294 -14.96 7.83 1.78
C GLU A 294 -15.78 8.26 3.02
N ARG A 295 -17.10 8.33 2.85
CA ARG A 295 -18.10 8.51 3.89
C ARG A 295 -19.20 7.48 3.68
N VAL A 296 -19.27 6.52 4.59
CA VAL A 296 -20.27 5.43 4.56
C VAL A 296 -21.42 5.79 5.47
N PHE A 297 -22.62 5.84 4.91
CA PHE A 297 -23.87 6.08 5.63
C PHE A 297 -24.75 4.85 5.57
N VAL A 298 -25.25 4.40 6.72
CA VAL A 298 -26.26 3.35 6.80
C VAL A 298 -27.52 3.91 7.44
N ASN A 299 -28.63 3.92 6.69
CA ASN A 299 -29.89 4.56 7.07
C ASN A 299 -29.71 6.03 7.52
N GLY A 300 -28.82 6.76 6.84
CA GLY A 300 -28.46 8.15 7.15
C GLY A 300 -27.43 8.34 8.28
N ILE A 301 -27.00 7.27 8.96
CA ILE A 301 -26.01 7.34 10.05
C ILE A 301 -24.60 7.17 9.46
N LEU A 302 -23.72 8.16 9.68
CA LEU A 302 -22.30 8.07 9.30
C LEU A 302 -21.58 7.03 10.16
N LEU A 303 -20.92 6.08 9.50
CA LEU A 303 -20.14 5.02 10.12
C LEU A 303 -18.66 5.38 10.24
N THR A 304 -17.96 4.69 11.14
CA THR A 304 -16.52 4.87 11.40
C THR A 304 -15.70 3.74 10.81
N ARG A 305 -14.66 4.08 10.05
CA ARG A 305 -13.70 3.11 9.49
C ARG A 305 -12.78 2.51 10.57
N GLY A 306 -12.49 1.21 10.47
CA GLY A 306 -11.43 0.50 11.18
C GLY A 306 -11.78 -0.95 11.53
N GLU A 307 -10.76 -1.81 11.65
CA GLU A 307 -10.92 -3.24 12.02
C GLU A 307 -11.72 -3.46 13.31
N ASN A 308 -11.58 -2.54 14.27
CA ASN A 308 -12.28 -2.53 15.56
C ASN A 308 -13.45 -1.52 15.59
N LYS A 309 -13.95 -1.10 14.42
CA LYS A 309 -15.04 -0.13 14.23
C LYS A 309 -16.13 -0.74 13.33
N ASP A 310 -16.83 0.06 12.53
CA ASP A 310 -18.05 -0.37 11.85
C ASP A 310 -17.77 -1.04 10.50
N TYR A 311 -16.76 -0.57 9.76
CA TYR A 311 -16.39 -1.12 8.44
C TYR A 311 -14.90 -0.93 8.11
N THR A 312 -14.42 -1.65 7.11
CA THR A 312 -13.13 -1.50 6.44
C THR A 312 -13.36 -1.35 4.93
N ILE A 313 -12.36 -0.84 4.21
CA ILE A 313 -12.42 -0.61 2.76
C ILE A 313 -11.11 -1.05 2.14
N ASP A 314 -11.20 -1.77 1.03
CA ASP A 314 -10.08 -1.97 0.11
C ASP A 314 -10.16 -0.87 -0.96
N TYR A 315 -9.21 0.07 -0.90
CA TYR A 315 -9.15 1.22 -1.80
C TYR A 315 -8.82 0.86 -3.24
N ASN A 316 -8.06 -0.21 -3.41
CA ASN A 316 -7.58 -0.63 -4.72
C ASN A 316 -8.62 -1.50 -5.41
N ALA A 317 -9.34 -2.34 -4.64
CA ALA A 317 -10.52 -3.05 -5.11
C ALA A 317 -11.74 -2.13 -5.25
N GLY A 318 -11.80 -1.01 -4.53
CA GLY A 318 -13.03 -0.24 -4.38
C GLY A 318 -14.13 -1.07 -3.72
N GLU A 319 -13.82 -1.75 -2.62
CA GLU A 319 -14.76 -2.68 -1.94
C GLU A 319 -14.89 -2.35 -0.45
N ILE A 320 -16.12 -2.39 0.08
CA ILE A 320 -16.41 -2.13 1.50
C ILE A 320 -16.82 -3.40 2.22
N ILE A 321 -16.23 -3.65 3.38
CA ILE A 321 -16.52 -4.79 4.25
C ILE A 321 -16.96 -4.27 5.63
N PHE A 322 -18.16 -4.63 6.06
CA PHE A 322 -18.65 -4.32 7.41
C PHE A 322 -18.06 -5.30 8.42
N THR A 323 -17.74 -4.85 9.62
CA THR A 323 -17.19 -5.75 10.64
C THR A 323 -18.31 -6.54 11.33
N SER A 324 -17.97 -7.62 12.03
CA SER A 324 -18.93 -8.31 12.91
C SER A 324 -19.63 -7.41 13.92
N LEU A 325 -19.05 -6.26 14.27
CA LEU A 325 -19.59 -5.32 15.26
C LEU A 325 -20.76 -4.48 14.72
N PHE A 326 -20.93 -4.41 13.39
CA PHE A 326 -22.02 -3.69 12.73
C PHE A 326 -22.79 -4.62 11.75
N PRO A 327 -23.70 -5.48 12.25
CA PRO A 327 -24.38 -6.46 11.42
C PRO A 327 -25.33 -5.82 10.38
N ILE A 328 -25.05 -6.06 9.09
CA ILE A 328 -25.92 -5.66 7.97
C ILE A 328 -27.18 -6.53 7.83
N THR A 329 -28.33 -5.87 7.61
CA THR A 329 -29.63 -6.50 7.30
C THR A 329 -30.15 -6.09 5.92
N SER A 330 -31.12 -6.84 5.41
CA SER A 330 -31.81 -6.57 4.14
C SER A 330 -32.60 -5.26 4.08
N GLU A 331 -32.82 -4.59 5.21
CA GLU A 331 -33.60 -3.34 5.29
C GLU A 331 -32.71 -2.08 5.34
N MET A 332 -31.39 -2.27 5.37
CA MET A 332 -30.43 -1.18 5.52
C MET A 332 -30.11 -0.52 4.19
N ARG A 333 -30.33 0.79 4.07
CA ARG A 333 -29.87 1.59 2.93
C ARG A 333 -28.43 2.01 3.17
N ILE A 334 -27.55 1.63 2.27
CA ILE A 334 -26.12 1.92 2.33
C ILE A 334 -25.82 2.96 1.24
N ASN A 335 -25.30 4.10 1.66
CA ASN A 335 -24.83 5.15 0.77
C ASN A 335 -23.36 5.40 1.04
N VAL A 336 -22.54 5.30 0.02
CA VAL A 336 -21.09 5.50 0.12
C VAL A 336 -20.75 6.65 -0.81
N GLU A 337 -20.26 7.74 -0.24
CA GLU A 337 -19.66 8.82 -1.02
C GLU A 337 -18.16 8.73 -0.90
N TYR A 338 -17.44 8.97 -2.00
CA TYR A 338 -15.99 8.87 -2.02
C TYR A 338 -15.44 9.67 -3.20
N GLN A 339 -14.13 9.86 -3.24
CA GLN A 339 -13.45 10.37 -4.43
C GLN A 339 -12.75 9.20 -5.11
N TYR A 340 -12.79 9.14 -6.44
CA TYR A 340 -12.04 8.17 -7.23
C TYR A 340 -11.09 8.87 -8.18
N SER A 341 -9.98 8.22 -8.53
CA SER A 341 -9.04 8.76 -9.52
C SER A 341 -9.66 8.67 -10.90
N ASP A 342 -10.14 9.79 -11.41
CA ASP A 342 -10.57 9.97 -12.79
C ASP A 342 -9.49 10.77 -13.51
N ARG A 343 -8.88 10.20 -14.56
CA ARG A 343 -7.82 10.86 -15.33
C ARG A 343 -8.21 10.99 -16.79
N ASN A 344 -9.46 11.34 -17.10
CA ASN A 344 -9.85 11.62 -18.48
C ASN A 344 -9.24 12.94 -19.01
N TYR A 345 -9.25 14.02 -18.20
CA TYR A 345 -8.67 15.32 -18.54
C TYR A 345 -7.78 15.86 -17.42
N THR A 346 -6.82 16.72 -17.79
CA THR A 346 -6.15 17.57 -16.79
C THR A 346 -7.15 18.58 -16.25
N ARG A 347 -7.34 18.61 -14.94
CA ARG A 347 -8.35 19.46 -14.30
C ARG A 347 -7.72 20.45 -13.33
N PHE A 348 -7.95 21.73 -13.55
CA PHE A 348 -7.50 22.81 -12.68
C PHE A 348 -8.60 23.19 -11.70
N VAL A 349 -8.22 23.37 -10.44
CA VAL A 349 -9.05 23.97 -9.40
C VAL A 349 -8.40 25.24 -8.88
N THR A 350 -9.20 26.28 -8.71
CA THR A 350 -8.84 27.53 -8.04
C THR A 350 -9.83 27.76 -6.92
N TYR A 351 -9.33 28.03 -5.72
CA TYR A 351 -10.15 28.35 -4.55
C TYR A 351 -9.55 29.52 -3.79
N ALA A 352 -10.32 30.58 -3.62
CA ALA A 352 -9.91 31.79 -2.93
C ALA A 352 -11.03 32.32 -2.04
N GLY A 353 -10.66 33.04 -0.99
CA GLY A 353 -11.63 33.64 -0.10
C GLY A 353 -11.02 34.63 0.87
N ALA A 354 -11.90 35.42 1.46
CA ALA A 354 -11.56 36.35 2.52
C ALA A 354 -12.66 36.32 3.59
N THR A 355 -12.25 36.24 4.86
CA THR A 355 -13.15 36.36 6.01
C THR A 355 -12.67 37.45 6.95
N HIS A 356 -13.62 38.13 7.58
CA HIS A 356 -13.37 39.07 8.65
C HIS A 356 -14.30 38.74 9.81
N GLU A 357 -13.74 38.55 11.00
CA GLU A 357 -14.45 38.20 12.22
C GLU A 357 -14.18 39.23 13.31
N GLU A 358 -15.26 39.81 13.84
CA GLU A 358 -15.29 40.58 15.08
C GLU A 358 -16.27 39.93 16.08
N GLU A 359 -16.32 40.42 17.32
CA GLU A 359 -17.18 39.88 18.38
C GLU A 359 -18.68 39.86 18.00
N LYS A 360 -19.18 40.94 17.37
CA LYS A 360 -20.60 41.12 17.05
C LYS A 360 -20.98 40.74 15.63
N TRP A 361 -20.02 40.60 14.71
CA TRP A 361 -20.34 40.30 13.32
C TRP A 361 -19.17 39.62 12.61
N SER A 362 -19.49 38.88 11.55
CA SER A 362 -18.49 38.37 10.63
C SER A 362 -19.01 38.41 9.20
N ILE A 363 -18.11 38.55 8.24
CA ILE A 363 -18.40 38.47 6.81
C ILE A 363 -17.37 37.56 6.14
N GLY A 364 -17.81 36.81 5.14
CA GLY A 364 -16.94 35.95 4.35
C GLY A 364 -17.37 35.95 2.89
N GLY A 365 -16.39 35.92 1.98
CA GLY A 365 -16.60 35.71 0.56
C GLY A 365 -15.69 34.60 0.06
N TYR A 366 -16.22 33.72 -0.77
CA TYR A 366 -15.49 32.59 -1.34
C TYR A 366 -15.76 32.45 -2.84
N LEU A 367 -14.72 32.07 -3.57
CA LEU A 367 -14.75 31.76 -4.99
C LEU A 367 -14.11 30.38 -5.21
N TYR A 368 -14.80 29.53 -5.94
CA TYR A 368 -14.32 28.23 -6.38
C TYR A 368 -14.50 28.11 -7.89
N SER A 369 -13.50 27.58 -8.58
CA SER A 369 -13.58 27.26 -10.00
C SER A 369 -12.83 25.96 -10.24
N GLU A 370 -13.49 25.00 -10.87
CA GLU A 370 -12.92 23.73 -11.28
C GLU A 370 -13.25 23.51 -12.76
N ASN A 371 -12.24 23.31 -13.59
CA ASN A 371 -12.39 23.29 -15.05
C ASN A 371 -11.44 22.28 -15.71
N ASP A 372 -11.99 21.45 -16.59
CA ASP A 372 -11.23 20.54 -17.44
C ASP A 372 -10.54 21.26 -18.60
N VAL A 373 -9.30 20.87 -18.88
CA VAL A 373 -8.55 21.36 -20.03
C VAL A 373 -8.90 20.49 -21.24
N LYS A 374 -9.86 20.95 -22.05
CA LYS A 374 -10.33 20.23 -23.25
C LYS A 374 -9.24 19.84 -24.26
N ASN A 375 -8.09 20.51 -24.25
CA ASN A 375 -6.96 20.26 -25.15
C ASN A 375 -5.83 19.41 -24.51
N GLN A 376 -6.03 18.88 -23.30
CA GLN A 376 -5.07 18.02 -22.60
C GLN A 376 -5.78 16.76 -22.04
N PRO A 377 -6.32 15.89 -22.90
CA PRO A 377 -6.78 14.57 -22.48
C PRO A 377 -5.61 13.77 -21.90
N LEU A 378 -5.90 12.93 -20.91
CA LEU A 378 -4.91 12.10 -20.23
C LEU A 378 -5.11 10.61 -20.58
N GLN A 379 -6.16 9.97 -20.05
CA GLN A 379 -6.47 8.56 -20.33
C GLN A 379 -7.32 8.36 -21.59
N GLN A 380 -8.16 9.34 -21.95
CA GLN A 380 -9.04 9.25 -23.11
C GLN A 380 -8.45 10.01 -24.30
N ASN A 381 -7.68 9.33 -25.14
CA ASN A 381 -7.19 9.94 -26.38
C ASN A 381 -8.33 10.01 -27.42
N LEU A 382 -8.78 11.23 -27.73
CA LEU A 382 -9.95 11.47 -28.59
C LEU A 382 -9.56 11.68 -30.05
N SER A 383 -10.19 10.94 -30.97
CA SER A 383 -10.09 11.20 -32.41
C SER A 383 -10.91 12.42 -32.83
N ALA A 384 -10.67 12.93 -34.05
CA ALA A 384 -11.47 14.03 -34.59
C ALA A 384 -12.96 13.66 -34.74
N GLU A 385 -13.26 12.40 -35.11
CA GLU A 385 -14.66 11.92 -35.17
C GLU A 385 -15.28 11.87 -33.76
N GLN A 386 -14.54 11.39 -32.76
CA GLN A 386 -15.04 11.32 -31.39
C GLN A 386 -15.29 12.71 -30.79
N VAL A 387 -14.46 13.71 -31.12
CA VAL A 387 -14.72 15.11 -30.74
C VAL A 387 -15.97 15.66 -31.44
N ALA A 388 -16.23 15.27 -32.70
CA ALA A 388 -17.46 15.68 -33.39
C ALA A 388 -18.71 15.09 -32.71
N ILE A 389 -18.66 13.82 -32.29
CA ILE A 389 -19.73 13.19 -31.49
C ILE A 389 -19.98 13.97 -30.21
N LEU A 390 -18.94 14.34 -29.45
CA LEU A 390 -19.09 15.15 -28.24
C LEU A 390 -19.68 16.54 -28.54
N LYS A 391 -19.36 17.17 -29.67
CA LYS A 391 -19.94 18.48 -30.04
C LYS A 391 -21.44 18.38 -30.31
N GLU A 392 -21.86 17.34 -31.02
CA GLU A 392 -23.26 17.11 -31.41
C GLU A 392 -24.12 16.64 -30.24
N ALA A 393 -23.53 15.93 -29.27
CA ALA A 393 -24.23 15.38 -28.10
C ALA A 393 -24.81 16.45 -27.14
N GLY A 394 -24.28 17.68 -27.14
CA GLY A 394 -24.63 18.68 -26.11
C GLY A 394 -24.33 18.14 -24.71
N ASP A 395 -25.28 18.24 -23.78
CA ASP A 395 -25.16 17.69 -22.43
C ASP A 395 -25.67 16.24 -22.29
N ASP A 396 -26.13 15.62 -23.38
CA ASP A 396 -26.70 14.26 -23.33
C ASP A 396 -25.63 13.17 -23.38
N SER A 397 -25.31 12.62 -22.21
CA SER A 397 -24.39 11.50 -22.06
C SER A 397 -24.74 10.23 -22.86
N ALA A 398 -26.01 10.01 -23.22
CA ALA A 398 -26.42 8.84 -24.01
C ALA A 398 -25.92 8.93 -25.47
N LEU A 399 -25.72 10.14 -25.98
CA LEU A 399 -25.18 10.39 -27.32
C LEU A 399 -23.64 10.39 -27.35
N MET A 400 -22.97 10.36 -26.19
CA MET A 400 -21.50 10.37 -26.08
C MET A 400 -20.91 8.96 -26.22
N THR A 401 -21.17 8.28 -27.34
CA THR A 401 -20.66 6.91 -27.60
C THR A 401 -19.97 6.83 -28.97
N ALA A 402 -18.91 6.03 -29.07
CA ALA A 402 -18.15 5.85 -30.31
C ALA A 402 -17.75 4.37 -30.52
N PRO A 403 -17.49 3.94 -31.77
CA PRO A 403 -16.89 2.63 -32.05
C PRO A 403 -15.55 2.45 -31.31
N SER A 404 -15.27 1.24 -30.82
CA SER A 404 -14.07 0.98 -30.02
C SER A 404 -12.87 0.42 -30.78
N ALA A 405 -13.09 -0.10 -31.99
CA ALA A 405 -12.11 -0.88 -32.72
C ALA A 405 -11.07 -0.02 -33.45
N TYR A 406 -9.80 -0.42 -33.38
CA TYR A 406 -8.70 0.17 -34.15
C TYR A 406 -7.72 -0.93 -34.59
N ILE A 407 -7.03 -0.71 -35.72
CA ILE A 407 -6.05 -1.66 -36.27
C ILE A 407 -4.82 -1.73 -35.34
N ASP A 408 -4.35 -2.94 -35.04
CA ASP A 408 -3.19 -3.19 -34.18
C ASP A 408 -2.36 -4.37 -34.71
N SER A 409 -1.07 -4.42 -34.37
CA SER A 409 -0.16 -5.49 -34.81
C SER A 409 -0.29 -6.72 -33.91
N TYR A 410 -0.14 -7.91 -34.50
CA TYR A 410 -0.10 -9.17 -33.77
C TYR A 410 0.92 -9.15 -32.62
N SER A 411 0.52 -9.70 -31.48
CA SER A 411 1.40 -10.00 -30.34
C SER A 411 0.78 -11.11 -29.52
N GLU A 412 1.59 -12.07 -29.05
CA GLU A 412 1.18 -13.13 -28.12
C GLU A 412 0.61 -12.59 -26.79
N ASN A 413 0.93 -11.33 -26.44
CA ASN A 413 0.42 -10.68 -25.23
C ASN A 413 -0.92 -9.94 -25.45
N LYS A 414 -1.57 -10.07 -26.61
CA LYS A 414 -2.79 -9.31 -26.97
C LYS A 414 -3.90 -10.24 -27.47
N ILE A 415 -5.15 -9.93 -27.09
CA ILE A 415 -6.34 -10.52 -27.70
C ILE A 415 -6.80 -9.62 -28.84
N LEU A 416 -6.75 -10.13 -30.07
CA LEU A 416 -7.06 -9.39 -31.28
C LEU A 416 -8.18 -10.06 -32.08
N TYR A 417 -8.84 -9.27 -32.92
CA TYR A 417 -10.01 -9.71 -33.69
C TYR A 417 -9.82 -9.34 -35.16
N ARG A 418 -10.22 -10.22 -36.07
CA ARG A 418 -10.41 -9.85 -37.48
C ARG A 418 -11.80 -9.26 -37.70
N LYS A 419 -11.92 -8.31 -38.62
CA LYS A 419 -13.20 -7.71 -39.00
C LYS A 419 -13.86 -8.55 -40.10
N THR A 420 -15.09 -9.00 -39.89
CA THR A 420 -15.87 -9.77 -40.88
C THR A 420 -17.33 -9.32 -40.92
N GLN A 421 -18.14 -9.86 -41.83
CA GLN A 421 -19.57 -9.54 -41.93
C GLN A 421 -20.44 -10.80 -41.87
N ILE A 422 -21.46 -10.77 -41.01
CA ILE A 422 -22.52 -11.79 -40.95
C ILE A 422 -23.85 -11.11 -41.21
N SER A 423 -24.59 -11.55 -42.24
CA SER A 423 -25.91 -11.00 -42.60
C SER A 423 -25.94 -9.47 -42.82
N GLY A 424 -24.85 -8.90 -43.34
CA GLY A 424 -24.72 -7.46 -43.61
C GLY A 424 -24.35 -6.59 -42.40
N VAL A 425 -24.12 -7.20 -41.23
CA VAL A 425 -23.63 -6.51 -40.02
C VAL A 425 -22.13 -6.74 -39.88
N GLU A 426 -21.37 -5.67 -39.66
CA GLU A 426 -19.94 -5.77 -39.35
C GLU A 426 -19.73 -6.33 -37.94
N ILE A 427 -18.89 -7.35 -37.83
CA ILE A 427 -18.57 -8.03 -36.57
C ILE A 427 -17.05 -8.22 -36.41
N TYR A 428 -16.63 -8.48 -35.18
CA TYR A 428 -15.26 -8.75 -34.78
C TYR A 428 -15.14 -10.19 -34.30
N GLU A 429 -14.34 -10.99 -34.97
CA GLU A 429 -14.12 -12.41 -34.66
C GLU A 429 -12.67 -12.62 -34.19
N PHE A 430 -12.47 -13.34 -33.09
CA PHE A 430 -11.13 -13.56 -32.52
C PHE A 430 -10.19 -14.25 -33.53
N SER A 431 -8.96 -13.76 -33.67
CA SER A 431 -7.94 -14.33 -34.57
C SER A 431 -6.53 -14.16 -34.00
N THR A 432 -5.67 -15.15 -34.26
CA THR A 432 -4.24 -15.17 -33.95
C THR A 432 -3.35 -15.26 -35.19
N ASP A 433 -3.93 -15.13 -36.39
CA ASP A 433 -3.19 -15.19 -37.66
C ASP A 433 -2.40 -13.89 -37.88
N GLN A 434 -1.08 -14.01 -38.04
CA GLN A 434 -0.18 -12.88 -38.23
C GLN A 434 -0.33 -12.22 -39.62
N GLU A 435 -0.91 -12.94 -40.59
CA GLU A 435 -1.10 -12.47 -41.96
C GLU A 435 -2.44 -11.74 -42.16
N GLU A 436 -3.34 -11.77 -41.17
CA GLU A 436 -4.63 -11.07 -41.21
C GLU A 436 -4.52 -9.62 -40.70
N GLU A 437 -5.45 -8.75 -41.13
CA GLU A 437 -5.60 -7.42 -40.54
C GLU A 437 -6.35 -7.53 -39.21
N LEU A 438 -5.61 -7.29 -38.13
CA LEU A 438 -6.10 -7.47 -36.77
C LEU A 438 -6.52 -6.14 -36.12
N TYR A 439 -7.57 -6.21 -35.33
CA TYR A 439 -8.19 -5.10 -34.61
C TYR A 439 -8.11 -5.35 -33.10
N ASN A 440 -7.72 -4.33 -32.37
CA ASN A 440 -7.92 -4.25 -30.94
C ASN A 440 -9.34 -3.70 -30.68
N VAL A 441 -10.17 -4.48 -29.98
CA VAL A 441 -11.59 -4.17 -29.80
C VAL A 441 -11.92 -4.17 -28.31
N ARG A 442 -12.50 -3.07 -27.83
CA ARG A 442 -13.02 -2.98 -26.46
C ARG A 442 -14.51 -3.24 -26.43
N PHE A 443 -14.92 -4.24 -25.67
CA PHE A 443 -16.33 -4.58 -25.48
C PHE A 443 -16.87 -3.97 -24.18
N THR A 444 -17.92 -3.16 -24.30
CA THR A 444 -18.60 -2.52 -23.17
C THR A 444 -19.84 -3.33 -22.79
N LEU A 445 -20.03 -3.59 -21.49
CA LEU A 445 -21.25 -4.21 -20.97
C LEU A 445 -22.42 -3.22 -21.11
N VAL A 446 -23.39 -3.55 -21.96
CA VAL A 446 -24.59 -2.72 -22.19
C VAL A 446 -25.80 -3.21 -21.41
N GLY A 447 -25.78 -4.44 -20.91
CA GLY A 447 -26.85 -5.05 -20.12
C GLY A 447 -27.36 -6.35 -20.75
N ALA A 448 -28.13 -7.13 -19.98
CA ALA A 448 -28.62 -8.43 -20.45
C ALA A 448 -29.56 -8.29 -21.66
N ASN A 449 -29.28 -9.01 -22.75
CA ASN A 449 -30.03 -8.95 -24.02
C ASN A 449 -30.06 -7.54 -24.66
N GLN A 450 -29.07 -6.70 -24.37
CA GLN A 450 -28.96 -5.36 -24.95
C GLN A 450 -27.76 -5.21 -25.89
N GLY A 451 -26.97 -6.27 -26.07
CA GLY A 451 -25.81 -6.27 -26.97
C GLY A 451 -25.74 -7.51 -27.86
N ASN A 452 -24.78 -7.51 -28.79
CA ASN A 452 -24.59 -8.55 -29.79
C ASN A 452 -23.41 -9.49 -29.50
N TYR A 453 -22.72 -9.34 -28.36
CA TYR A 453 -21.59 -10.17 -27.97
C TYR A 453 -21.76 -10.82 -26.60
N THR A 454 -21.23 -12.04 -26.44
CA THR A 454 -21.11 -12.78 -25.18
C THR A 454 -19.64 -13.11 -24.89
N LEU A 455 -19.32 -13.38 -23.63
CA LEU A 455 -17.97 -13.80 -23.22
C LEU A 455 -17.78 -15.28 -23.57
N ALA A 456 -16.77 -15.60 -24.38
CA ALA A 456 -16.47 -16.95 -24.85
C ALA A 456 -15.34 -17.63 -24.06
N ASN A 457 -14.27 -16.89 -23.71
CA ASN A 457 -13.15 -17.42 -22.92
C ASN A 457 -12.65 -16.37 -21.90
N SER A 458 -12.35 -16.83 -20.68
CA SER A 458 -11.82 -16.04 -19.56
C SER A 458 -10.55 -16.63 -18.92
N ALA A 459 -9.98 -17.70 -19.48
CA ALA A 459 -8.80 -18.39 -18.96
C ALA A 459 -7.46 -17.91 -19.56
N ALA A 460 -7.51 -17.18 -20.69
CA ALA A 460 -6.35 -16.50 -21.26
C ALA A 460 -6.02 -15.21 -20.49
N VAL A 461 -4.85 -14.62 -20.75
CA VAL A 461 -4.43 -13.31 -20.21
C VAL A 461 -5.41 -12.16 -20.56
N GLY A 462 -6.35 -12.36 -21.49
CA GLY A 462 -7.48 -11.45 -21.76
C GLY A 462 -8.81 -12.16 -22.04
N ARG A 463 -9.91 -11.40 -22.00
CA ARG A 463 -11.28 -11.89 -22.28
C ARG A 463 -11.53 -11.97 -23.78
N ILE A 464 -12.00 -13.12 -24.26
CA ILE A 464 -12.39 -13.34 -25.65
C ILE A 464 -13.91 -13.26 -25.77
N TYR A 465 -14.40 -12.43 -26.68
CA TYR A 465 -15.83 -12.23 -26.94
C TYR A 465 -16.25 -12.88 -28.25
N GLN A 466 -17.49 -13.36 -28.30
CA GLN A 466 -18.07 -13.98 -29.49
C GLN A 466 -19.37 -13.28 -29.85
N TYR A 467 -19.56 -13.05 -31.16
CA TYR A 467 -20.79 -12.50 -31.69
C TYR A 467 -21.94 -13.52 -31.60
N VAL A 468 -23.11 -13.06 -31.17
CA VAL A 468 -24.36 -13.82 -31.14
C VAL A 468 -25.42 -13.05 -31.91
N ALA A 469 -25.92 -13.65 -32.99
CA ALA A 469 -26.90 -13.02 -33.85
C ALA A 469 -28.22 -12.71 -33.11
N PRO A 470 -28.84 -11.54 -33.32
CA PRO A 470 -30.17 -11.23 -32.78
C PRO A 470 -31.24 -12.23 -33.21
N LEU A 471 -32.17 -12.54 -32.32
CA LEU A 471 -33.37 -13.31 -32.62
C LEU A 471 -34.55 -12.34 -32.79
N ASN A 472 -35.18 -12.33 -33.97
CA ASN A 472 -36.30 -11.43 -34.31
C ASN A 472 -36.00 -9.93 -34.05
N GLY A 473 -34.74 -9.51 -34.22
CA GLY A 473 -34.30 -8.13 -33.97
C GLY A 473 -33.98 -7.79 -32.50
N ILE A 474 -34.09 -8.75 -31.58
CA ILE A 474 -33.69 -8.58 -30.18
C ILE A 474 -32.28 -9.13 -29.97
N PRO A 475 -31.30 -8.30 -29.55
CA PRO A 475 -29.96 -8.76 -29.23
C PRO A 475 -29.96 -9.85 -28.16
N GLN A 476 -29.08 -10.84 -28.27
CA GLN A 476 -29.00 -11.99 -27.35
C GLN A 476 -27.74 -11.98 -26.47
N GLY A 477 -26.85 -11.03 -26.71
CA GLY A 477 -25.64 -10.81 -25.94
C GLY A 477 -25.78 -9.69 -24.92
N ASN A 478 -24.67 -9.44 -24.22
CA ASN A 478 -24.60 -8.47 -23.13
C ASN A 478 -23.61 -7.33 -23.42
N TYR A 479 -22.84 -7.45 -24.50
CA TYR A 479 -21.72 -6.57 -24.81
C TYR A 479 -21.79 -5.99 -26.23
N GLU A 480 -21.23 -4.80 -26.42
CA GLU A 480 -21.10 -4.10 -27.70
C GLU A 480 -19.67 -3.56 -27.91
N PRO A 481 -19.14 -3.52 -29.15
CA PRO A 481 -17.81 -2.99 -29.47
C PRO A 481 -17.82 -1.45 -29.56
N ILE A 482 -18.28 -0.81 -28.47
CA ILE A 482 -18.37 0.65 -28.32
C ILE A 482 -17.59 1.10 -27.09
N VAL A 483 -17.20 2.37 -27.07
CA VAL A 483 -16.69 3.08 -25.91
C VAL A 483 -17.58 4.27 -25.56
N ARG A 484 -17.77 4.53 -24.27
CA ARG A 484 -18.38 5.78 -23.78
C ARG A 484 -17.31 6.86 -23.76
N LEU A 485 -17.63 8.02 -24.33
CA LEU A 485 -16.78 9.19 -24.34
C LEU A 485 -17.14 10.08 -23.16
N VAL A 486 -16.13 10.62 -22.48
CA VAL A 486 -16.31 11.60 -21.40
C VAL A 486 -16.03 13.00 -21.94
N ALA A 487 -16.98 13.92 -21.77
CA ALA A 487 -16.82 15.33 -22.12
C ALA A 487 -16.06 16.10 -21.01
N PRO A 488 -15.27 17.13 -21.35
CA PRO A 488 -14.63 18.01 -20.38
C PRO A 488 -15.67 18.94 -19.74
N THR A 489 -15.65 19.08 -18.41
CA THR A 489 -16.66 19.80 -17.61
C THR A 489 -16.09 21.02 -16.89
N LYS A 490 -16.98 21.90 -16.42
CA LYS A 490 -16.64 23.10 -15.64
C LYS A 490 -17.68 23.38 -14.57
N ILE A 491 -17.24 23.67 -13.34
CA ILE A 491 -18.08 24.19 -12.26
C ILE A 491 -17.41 25.38 -11.57
N GLN A 492 -18.16 26.47 -11.42
CA GLN A 492 -17.74 27.68 -10.73
C GLN A 492 -18.80 28.09 -9.72
N ILE A 493 -18.38 28.48 -8.52
CA ILE A 493 -19.28 28.89 -7.46
C ILE A 493 -18.68 30.10 -6.75
N ALA A 494 -19.47 31.15 -6.56
CA ALA A 494 -19.12 32.27 -5.71
C ALA A 494 -20.19 32.44 -4.62
N THR A 495 -19.78 32.66 -3.38
CA THR A 495 -20.68 32.83 -2.25
C THR A 495 -20.24 33.99 -1.36
N VAL A 496 -21.22 34.69 -0.79
CA VAL A 496 -21.03 35.73 0.21
C VAL A 496 -21.91 35.42 1.41
N MET A 497 -21.32 35.40 2.59
CA MET A 497 -22.01 35.14 3.85
C MET A 497 -21.73 36.21 4.90
N ALA A 498 -22.73 36.51 5.73
CA ALA A 498 -22.61 37.46 6.82
C ALA A 498 -23.35 36.96 8.06
N LYS A 499 -22.72 37.10 9.23
CA LYS A 499 -23.28 36.75 10.53
C LYS A 499 -23.32 37.99 11.40
N TYR A 500 -24.43 38.22 12.08
CA TYR A 500 -24.64 39.34 12.98
C TYR A 500 -25.19 38.87 14.33
N LYS A 501 -24.48 39.21 15.40
CA LYS A 501 -24.75 38.88 16.81
C LYS A 501 -24.75 40.15 17.65
N PRO A 502 -25.79 41.00 17.57
CA PRO A 502 -25.84 42.26 18.32
C PRO A 502 -25.89 42.08 19.84
N SER A 503 -26.36 40.91 20.31
CA SER A 503 -26.36 40.49 21.72
C SER A 503 -26.31 38.97 21.82
N GLU A 504 -26.11 38.43 23.03
CA GLU A 504 -26.18 36.97 23.28
C GLU A 504 -27.55 36.35 22.95
N LYS A 505 -28.61 37.18 22.80
CA LYS A 505 -29.98 36.74 22.56
C LYS A 505 -30.36 36.69 21.08
N THR A 506 -29.56 37.27 20.18
CA THR A 506 -29.96 37.48 18.79
C THR A 506 -28.84 37.04 17.86
N LEU A 507 -29.19 36.23 16.85
CA LEU A 507 -28.28 35.80 15.78
C LEU A 507 -29.02 35.91 14.45
N VAL A 508 -28.43 36.60 13.49
CA VAL A 508 -28.86 36.61 12.09
C VAL A 508 -27.69 36.13 11.24
N ASP A 509 -27.97 35.25 10.30
CA ASP A 509 -26.98 34.64 9.40
C ASP A 509 -27.57 34.65 7.98
N PHE A 510 -26.83 35.15 7.01
CA PHE A 510 -27.25 35.32 5.63
C PHE A 510 -26.18 34.77 4.71
N GLU A 511 -26.59 34.11 3.63
CA GLU A 511 -25.70 33.57 2.61
C GLU A 511 -26.37 33.68 1.22
N ILE A 512 -25.61 34.09 0.21
CA ILE A 512 -26.02 34.08 -1.20
C ILE A 512 -24.93 33.41 -2.03
N GLY A 513 -25.32 32.56 -2.96
CA GLY A 513 -24.43 31.85 -3.86
C GLY A 513 -24.86 31.97 -5.32
N ILE A 514 -23.91 32.06 -6.23
CA ILE A 514 -24.10 31.92 -7.68
C ILE A 514 -23.26 30.75 -8.18
N SER A 515 -23.77 29.98 -9.13
CA SER A 515 -23.03 28.89 -9.75
C SER A 515 -23.11 28.95 -11.27
N ASN A 516 -22.07 28.44 -11.93
CA ASN A 516 -22.02 28.20 -13.37
C ASN A 516 -21.46 26.79 -13.59
N ASN A 517 -22.27 25.87 -14.09
CA ASN A 517 -21.94 24.46 -14.29
C ASN A 517 -22.24 24.02 -15.72
N ASP A 518 -21.21 23.61 -16.44
CA ASP A 518 -21.23 23.26 -17.86
C ASP A 518 -20.71 21.83 -18.00
N LEU A 519 -21.53 20.95 -18.59
CA LEU A 519 -21.28 19.50 -18.67
C LEU A 519 -20.50 19.11 -19.93
N ASN A 520 -20.29 20.04 -20.87
CA ASN A 520 -19.57 19.76 -22.11
C ASN A 520 -18.93 21.00 -22.75
N LEU A 521 -17.66 21.25 -22.41
CA LEU A 521 -16.86 22.37 -22.95
C LEU A 521 -16.52 22.24 -24.45
N PHE A 522 -16.92 21.15 -25.13
CA PHE A 522 -16.81 21.04 -26.59
C PHE A 522 -18.06 21.55 -27.31
N SER A 523 -19.25 21.46 -26.70
CA SER A 523 -20.51 21.88 -27.29
C SER A 523 -20.91 23.28 -26.83
N SER A 524 -21.75 23.93 -27.62
CA SER A 524 -22.50 25.12 -27.21
C SER A 524 -24.01 24.88 -27.23
N VAL A 525 -24.42 23.63 -27.50
CA VAL A 525 -25.81 23.21 -27.45
C VAL A 525 -26.19 23.07 -25.98
N ALA A 526 -27.35 23.60 -25.59
CA ALA A 526 -27.89 23.60 -24.22
C ALA A 526 -27.26 24.55 -23.18
N ASP A 527 -26.22 25.33 -23.49
CA ASP A 527 -25.53 26.24 -22.54
C ASP A 527 -26.38 27.28 -21.77
N SER A 528 -27.65 27.49 -22.13
CA SER A 528 -28.55 28.46 -21.51
C SER A 528 -28.94 28.12 -20.06
N ASP A 529 -28.79 26.87 -19.62
CA ASP A 529 -29.17 26.38 -18.29
C ASP A 529 -27.97 26.19 -17.33
N ASN A 530 -26.78 26.65 -17.72
CA ASN A 530 -25.55 26.48 -16.92
C ASN A 530 -25.52 27.31 -15.62
N SER A 531 -26.23 28.43 -15.55
CA SER A 531 -26.10 29.43 -14.46
C SER A 531 -27.30 29.45 -13.51
N GLY A 532 -27.03 29.49 -12.19
CA GLY A 532 -28.08 29.55 -11.17
C GLY A 532 -27.72 30.36 -9.92
N VAL A 533 -28.73 30.70 -9.11
CA VAL A 533 -28.59 31.42 -7.84
C VAL A 533 -29.22 30.66 -6.66
N ALA A 534 -28.64 30.79 -5.47
CA ALA A 534 -29.20 30.31 -4.21
C ALA A 534 -29.05 31.35 -3.10
N GLY A 535 -29.99 31.36 -2.15
CA GLY A 535 -30.01 32.30 -1.04
C GLY A 535 -30.52 31.65 0.25
N ARG A 536 -29.98 32.07 1.40
CA ARG A 536 -30.39 31.60 2.71
C ARG A 536 -30.38 32.74 3.72
N ILE A 537 -31.41 32.79 4.56
CA ILE A 537 -31.47 33.65 5.74
C ILE A 537 -31.89 32.83 6.95
N TYR A 538 -31.12 32.90 8.02
CA TYR A 538 -31.38 32.27 9.31
C TYR A 538 -31.41 33.33 10.40
N ALA A 539 -32.47 33.33 11.20
CA ALA A 539 -32.62 34.21 12.36
C ALA A 539 -32.95 33.38 13.60
N LYS A 540 -32.33 33.73 14.73
CA LYS A 540 -32.59 33.14 16.04
C LYS A 540 -32.73 34.24 17.09
N GLN A 541 -33.78 34.16 17.90
CA GLN A 541 -34.06 35.09 18.98
C GLN A 541 -34.39 34.34 20.28
N ARG A 542 -33.69 34.65 21.36
CA ARG A 542 -34.02 34.19 22.71
C ARG A 542 -35.22 34.96 23.24
N LEU A 543 -36.32 34.25 23.45
CA LEU A 543 -37.59 34.79 23.95
C LEU A 543 -37.66 34.76 25.47
N LEU A 544 -37.08 33.72 26.10
CA LEU A 544 -37.11 33.51 27.55
C LEU A 544 -35.75 33.06 28.06
N SER A 545 -35.34 33.56 29.23
CA SER A 545 -34.12 33.15 29.95
C SER A 545 -34.42 33.05 31.44
N LYS A 546 -35.18 32.01 31.83
CA LYS A 546 -35.53 31.72 33.23
C LYS A 546 -35.10 30.27 33.56
N LYS A 547 -35.95 29.50 34.25
CA LYS A 547 -35.77 28.05 34.41
C LYS A 547 -35.67 27.33 33.06
N TRP A 548 -36.39 27.84 32.06
CA TRP A 548 -36.27 27.44 30.66
C TRP A 548 -35.63 28.57 29.87
N GLU A 549 -34.75 28.18 28.96
CA GLU A 549 -34.25 29.04 27.89
C GLU A 549 -35.01 28.65 26.61
N ILE A 550 -35.70 29.61 26.02
CA ILE A 550 -36.50 29.39 24.80
C ILE A 550 -35.94 30.26 23.69
N ASP A 551 -35.38 29.61 22.67
CA ASP A 551 -34.86 30.26 21.46
C ASP A 551 -35.81 29.96 20.28
N ALA A 552 -36.51 30.97 19.77
CA ALA A 552 -37.24 30.85 18.51
C ALA A 552 -36.29 31.05 17.33
N PHE A 553 -36.52 30.34 16.22
CA PHE A 553 -35.70 30.46 15.02
C PHE A 553 -36.53 30.32 13.74
N ALA A 554 -36.04 30.93 12.66
CA ALA A 554 -36.53 30.75 11.31
C ALA A 554 -35.34 30.64 10.34
N ASN A 555 -35.42 29.75 9.36
CA ASN A 555 -34.45 29.52 8.30
C ASN A 555 -35.21 29.45 6.99
N TYR A 556 -34.99 30.39 6.08
CA TYR A 556 -35.54 30.33 4.72
C TYR A 556 -34.39 30.14 3.74
N GLN A 557 -34.52 29.14 2.87
CA GLN A 557 -33.57 28.83 1.82
C GLN A 557 -34.30 28.78 0.47
N PHE A 558 -33.71 29.40 -0.54
CA PHE A 558 -34.13 29.34 -1.94
C PHE A 558 -32.96 28.83 -2.78
N VAL A 559 -33.22 27.90 -3.69
CA VAL A 559 -32.23 27.35 -4.64
C VAL A 559 -32.89 27.30 -6.01
N GLN A 560 -32.35 28.04 -6.96
CA GLN A 560 -32.81 27.98 -8.34
C GLN A 560 -32.46 26.61 -8.95
N LYS A 561 -33.29 26.09 -9.86
CA LYS A 561 -33.13 24.78 -10.51
C LYS A 561 -31.73 24.56 -11.10
N GLU A 562 -31.16 25.60 -11.72
CA GLU A 562 -29.85 25.58 -12.37
C GLU A 562 -28.67 25.73 -11.38
N PHE A 563 -28.93 26.00 -10.10
CA PHE A 563 -27.87 26.14 -9.11
C PHE A 563 -27.26 24.78 -8.74
N LYS A 564 -25.93 24.65 -8.87
CA LYS A 564 -25.18 23.42 -8.58
C LYS A 564 -24.16 23.63 -7.47
N THR A 565 -23.98 22.61 -6.63
CA THR A 565 -22.96 22.55 -5.59
C THR A 565 -21.96 21.44 -5.84
N ILE A 566 -20.81 21.51 -5.17
CA ILE A 566 -19.75 20.49 -5.27
C ILE A 566 -20.14 19.22 -4.50
N GLU A 567 -20.49 19.36 -3.22
CA GLU A 567 -21.09 18.30 -2.42
C GLU A 567 -22.59 18.55 -2.25
N ARG A 568 -23.34 17.54 -1.81
CA ARG A 568 -24.77 17.64 -1.52
C ARG A 568 -25.11 18.78 -0.54
N LEU A 569 -26.21 19.50 -0.81
CA LEU A 569 -26.74 20.56 0.06
C LEU A 569 -27.42 20.05 1.33
N PHE A 570 -27.98 18.84 1.25
CA PHE A 570 -28.83 18.25 2.29
C PHE A 570 -28.25 16.93 2.81
N THR A 571 -28.92 16.37 3.81
CA THR A 571 -28.61 15.04 4.35
C THR A 571 -28.79 13.97 3.27
N ILE A 572 -28.07 12.85 3.39
CA ILE A 572 -28.13 11.77 2.38
C ILE A 572 -29.52 11.14 2.24
N GLU A 573 -30.36 11.26 3.28
CA GLU A 573 -31.75 10.79 3.29
C GLU A 573 -32.75 11.90 2.94
N PHE A 574 -32.33 13.12 2.56
CA PHE A 574 -33.24 14.25 2.37
C PHE A 574 -34.39 13.94 1.41
N ASP A 575 -34.08 13.38 0.24
CA ASP A 575 -35.10 13.04 -0.77
C ASP A 575 -36.12 12.04 -0.22
N ARG A 576 -35.65 11.04 0.53
CA ARG A 576 -36.51 10.08 1.21
C ARG A 576 -37.31 10.71 2.34
N ASP A 577 -36.70 11.58 3.14
CA ASP A 577 -37.37 12.24 4.26
C ASP A 577 -38.49 13.20 3.79
N TRP A 578 -38.56 13.49 2.49
CA TRP A 578 -39.57 14.29 1.81
C TRP A 578 -40.39 13.52 0.75
N ASN A 579 -40.13 12.22 0.52
CA ASN A 579 -40.68 11.44 -0.60
C ASN A 579 -40.56 12.14 -1.96
N LEU A 580 -39.36 12.65 -2.27
CA LEU A 580 -39.09 13.28 -3.55
C LEU A 580 -38.78 12.21 -4.61
N VAL A 581 -39.47 12.30 -5.75
CA VAL A 581 -39.19 11.51 -6.96
C VAL A 581 -38.96 12.49 -8.10
N ASN A 582 -37.72 12.61 -8.57
CA ASN A 582 -37.31 13.50 -9.67
C ASN A 582 -37.94 14.92 -9.62
N PRO A 583 -37.78 15.67 -8.52
CA PRO A 583 -38.44 16.97 -8.37
C PRO A 583 -37.94 17.99 -9.41
N LEU A 584 -38.84 18.85 -9.89
CA LEU A 584 -38.60 19.83 -10.96
C LEU A 584 -38.84 21.27 -10.49
N GLY A 585 -38.08 22.20 -11.05
CA GLY A 585 -38.21 23.63 -10.78
C GLY A 585 -37.38 24.13 -9.58
N ASN A 586 -37.65 25.37 -9.18
CA ASN A 586 -36.93 26.05 -8.10
C ASN A 586 -37.35 25.52 -6.74
N GLN A 587 -36.38 25.33 -5.85
CA GLN A 587 -36.59 24.83 -4.49
C GLN A 587 -36.71 25.98 -3.50
N SER A 588 -37.74 25.96 -2.65
CA SER A 588 -37.84 26.81 -1.46
C SER A 588 -38.09 25.98 -0.20
N LEU A 589 -37.34 26.25 0.87
CA LEU A 589 -37.40 25.53 2.13
C LEU A 589 -37.46 26.52 3.29
N LEU A 590 -38.60 26.56 3.98
CA LEU A 590 -38.79 27.29 5.23
C LEU A 590 -38.74 26.32 6.40
N ILE A 591 -37.87 26.56 7.37
CA ILE A 591 -37.80 25.82 8.65
C ILE A 591 -37.96 26.84 9.77
N SER A 592 -39.03 26.74 10.55
CA SER A 592 -39.30 27.63 11.68
C SER A 592 -39.64 26.83 12.93
N GLY A 593 -39.31 27.34 14.12
CA GLY A 593 -39.55 26.58 15.33
C GLY A 593 -39.01 27.20 16.60
N ALA A 594 -38.97 26.37 17.65
CA ALA A 594 -38.46 26.76 18.96
C ALA A 594 -37.60 25.65 19.57
N ASN A 595 -36.47 26.06 20.15
CA ASN A 595 -35.63 25.22 21.00
C ASN A 595 -35.97 25.54 22.46
N PHE A 596 -36.30 24.51 23.23
CA PHE A 596 -36.59 24.58 24.66
C PHE A 596 -35.45 23.91 25.41
N ASN A 597 -34.63 24.69 26.10
CA ASN A 597 -33.51 24.19 26.89
C ASN A 597 -33.84 24.30 28.38
N LEU A 598 -33.66 23.21 29.12
CA LEU A 598 -33.77 23.13 30.57
C LEU A 598 -32.38 22.83 31.13
N PRO A 599 -31.61 23.86 31.54
CA PRO A 599 -30.22 23.70 31.95
C PRO A 599 -30.01 22.57 32.95
N GLY A 600 -29.07 21.67 32.64
CA GLY A 600 -28.73 20.49 33.46
C GLY A 600 -29.73 19.32 33.39
N LYS A 601 -30.89 19.46 32.73
CA LYS A 601 -31.89 18.39 32.59
C LYS A 601 -32.18 17.97 31.16
N GLY A 602 -31.95 18.80 30.14
CA GLY A 602 -32.10 18.41 28.74
C GLY A 602 -32.73 19.48 27.84
N SER A 603 -33.09 19.08 26.62
CA SER A 603 -33.65 19.98 25.61
C SER A 603 -34.72 19.30 24.77
N ALA A 604 -35.68 20.08 24.30
CA ALA A 604 -36.63 19.71 23.25
C ALA A 604 -36.60 20.72 22.11
N LYS A 605 -36.97 20.28 20.92
CA LYS A 605 -37.02 21.08 19.70
C LYS A 605 -38.30 20.74 18.94
N TYR A 606 -39.03 21.77 18.55
CA TYR A 606 -40.13 21.65 17.60
C TYR A 606 -39.80 22.45 16.35
N GLN A 607 -40.00 21.84 15.18
CA GLN A 607 -39.82 22.48 13.88
C GLN A 607 -41.05 22.26 13.01
N LEU A 608 -41.48 23.32 12.35
CA LEU A 608 -42.32 23.29 11.17
C LEU A 608 -41.44 23.53 9.95
N GLU A 609 -41.50 22.64 8.99
CA GLU A 609 -40.75 22.71 7.75
C GLU A 609 -41.73 22.70 6.56
N LYS A 610 -41.53 23.61 5.61
CA LYS A 610 -42.31 23.70 4.37
C LYS A 610 -41.31 23.66 3.22
N LEU A 611 -41.45 22.67 2.35
CA LEU A 611 -40.64 22.50 1.15
C LEU A 611 -41.55 22.60 -0.07
N ASP A 612 -41.14 23.42 -1.04
CA ASP A 612 -41.82 23.55 -2.33
C ASP A 612 -40.79 23.47 -3.45
N PHE A 613 -41.10 22.69 -4.49
CA PHE A 613 -40.49 22.76 -5.80
C PHE A 613 -41.52 23.36 -6.76
N SER A 614 -41.14 24.43 -7.47
CA SER A 614 -42.10 25.31 -8.16
C SER A 614 -42.96 24.61 -9.23
N GLU A 615 -42.53 23.46 -9.75
CA GLU A 615 -43.23 22.76 -10.83
C GLU A 615 -43.88 21.44 -10.38
N SER A 616 -43.33 20.73 -9.39
CA SER A 616 -43.72 19.33 -9.16
C SER A 616 -44.03 18.92 -7.72
N PHE A 617 -43.74 19.73 -6.68
CA PHE A 617 -43.86 19.24 -5.29
C PHE A 617 -44.17 20.33 -4.25
N SER A 618 -45.03 20.00 -3.29
CA SER A 618 -45.28 20.79 -2.07
C SER A 618 -45.45 19.88 -0.87
N GLY A 619 -44.65 20.08 0.18
CA GLY A 619 -44.71 19.29 1.41
C GLY A 619 -44.63 20.14 2.67
N SER A 620 -45.30 19.68 3.73
CA SER A 620 -45.22 20.25 5.08
C SER A 620 -44.85 19.15 6.08
N ARG A 621 -43.79 19.38 6.85
CA ARG A 621 -43.24 18.43 7.81
C ARG A 621 -43.14 19.04 9.20
N HIS A 622 -43.63 18.30 10.19
CA HIS A 622 -43.43 18.62 11.60
C HIS A 622 -42.33 17.73 12.16
N VAL A 623 -41.37 18.30 12.88
CA VAL A 623 -40.27 17.58 13.52
C VAL A 623 -40.29 17.87 15.02
N VAL A 624 -40.19 16.81 15.83
CA VAL A 624 -40.10 16.87 17.29
C VAL A 624 -38.89 16.06 17.73
N ASP A 625 -37.93 16.72 18.37
CA ASP A 625 -36.77 16.06 18.98
C ASP A 625 -36.70 16.38 20.46
N GLY A 626 -36.22 15.44 21.27
CA GLY A 626 -36.07 15.62 22.71
C GLY A 626 -35.01 14.73 23.30
N LEU A 627 -34.20 15.29 24.19
CA LEU A 627 -33.25 14.56 25.03
C LEU A 627 -33.37 15.08 26.46
N PHE A 628 -33.91 14.26 27.36
CA PHE A 628 -34.12 14.61 28.76
C PHE A 628 -33.45 13.61 29.69
N ARG A 629 -32.85 14.13 30.76
CA ARG A 629 -32.24 13.39 31.86
C ARG A 629 -32.83 13.86 33.18
N PHE A 630 -33.73 13.05 33.73
CA PHE A 630 -34.37 13.27 35.03
C PHE A 630 -33.80 12.30 36.07
N LYS A 631 -32.76 12.74 36.80
CA LYS A 631 -31.99 11.90 37.73
C LYS A 631 -31.49 10.62 37.04
N ASN A 632 -32.19 9.52 37.25
CA ASN A 632 -31.87 8.18 36.79
C ASN A 632 -32.49 7.83 35.43
N LEU A 633 -33.52 8.57 35.00
CA LEU A 633 -34.23 8.33 33.75
C LEU A 633 -33.66 9.22 32.64
N MET A 634 -33.26 8.59 31.54
CA MET A 634 -32.91 9.25 30.29
C MET A 634 -33.98 8.92 29.25
N ILE A 635 -34.53 9.93 28.58
CA ILE A 635 -35.50 9.78 27.50
C ILE A 635 -34.93 10.50 26.28
N GLN A 636 -34.92 9.81 25.16
CA GLN A 636 -34.58 10.36 23.86
C GLN A 636 -35.74 10.09 22.90
N ASN A 637 -36.13 11.11 22.14
CA ASN A 637 -37.13 11.00 21.08
C ASN A 637 -36.66 11.81 19.87
N SER A 638 -36.91 11.27 18.68
CA SER A 638 -36.83 11.96 17.41
C SER A 638 -38.00 11.49 16.55
N GLY A 639 -38.83 12.41 16.08
CA GLY A 639 -40.01 12.06 15.29
C GLY A 639 -40.34 13.12 14.25
N SER A 640 -40.92 12.67 13.15
CA SER A 640 -41.38 13.54 12.07
C SER A 640 -42.69 13.07 11.47
N ILE A 641 -43.53 14.01 11.05
CA ILE A 641 -44.74 13.74 10.28
C ILE A 641 -44.70 14.65 9.06
N LEU A 642 -44.64 14.06 7.88
CA LEU A 642 -44.71 14.73 6.59
C LEU A 642 -46.09 14.49 5.98
N LYS A 643 -46.64 15.54 5.38
CA LYS A 643 -47.67 15.45 4.35
C LYS A 643 -47.13 16.12 3.10
N SER A 644 -47.14 15.42 1.98
CA SER A 644 -46.71 15.97 0.69
C SER A 644 -47.70 15.69 -0.42
N ASP A 645 -47.63 16.55 -1.42
CA ASP A 645 -48.42 16.53 -2.63
C ASP A 645 -47.49 16.86 -3.80
N SER A 646 -47.41 15.97 -4.79
CA SER A 646 -46.60 16.12 -6.00
C SER A 646 -47.43 15.94 -7.27
N ASP A 647 -46.87 16.19 -8.45
CA ASP A 647 -47.53 15.89 -9.73
C ASP A 647 -47.78 14.38 -9.92
N TYR A 648 -46.93 13.54 -9.35
CA TYR A 648 -46.98 12.08 -9.44
C TYR A 648 -47.84 11.42 -8.34
N SER A 649 -47.70 11.86 -7.09
CA SER A 649 -48.26 11.19 -5.91
C SER A 649 -48.64 12.13 -4.77
N GLU A 650 -49.57 11.68 -3.93
CA GLU A 650 -49.82 12.24 -2.59
C GLU A 650 -49.25 11.31 -1.53
N SER A 651 -48.61 11.84 -0.48
CA SER A 651 -48.03 10.99 0.56
C SER A 651 -48.18 11.53 1.99
N MET A 652 -48.22 10.58 2.93
CA MET A 652 -48.10 10.82 4.36
C MET A 652 -46.99 9.94 4.91
N PHE A 653 -45.99 10.56 5.55
CA PHE A 653 -44.83 9.85 6.06
C PHE A 653 -44.59 10.15 7.54
N ILE A 654 -44.82 9.15 8.39
CA ILE A 654 -44.63 9.23 9.83
C ILE A 654 -43.37 8.45 10.23
N ARG A 655 -42.52 9.08 11.04
CA ARG A 655 -41.33 8.43 11.61
C ARG A 655 -41.23 8.75 13.08
N ASN A 656 -40.86 7.77 13.89
CA ASN A 656 -40.57 7.97 15.30
C ASN A 656 -39.47 7.03 15.75
N GLN A 657 -38.53 7.54 16.52
CA GLN A 657 -37.54 6.77 17.25
C GLN A 657 -37.51 7.29 18.68
N SER A 658 -37.89 6.44 19.62
CA SER A 658 -37.94 6.74 21.04
C SER A 658 -37.10 5.73 21.81
N GLN A 659 -36.37 6.19 22.81
CA GLN A 659 -35.62 5.34 23.73
C GLN A 659 -35.76 5.89 25.16
N ALA A 660 -36.03 5.00 26.11
CA ALA A 660 -36.01 5.32 27.53
C ALA A 660 -35.02 4.39 28.25
N ARG A 661 -34.17 4.95 29.11
CA ARG A 661 -33.19 4.20 29.91
C ARG A 661 -33.26 4.66 31.36
N TYR A 662 -33.56 3.73 32.26
CA TYR A 662 -33.59 3.97 33.70
C TYR A 662 -32.36 3.33 34.36
N HIS A 663 -31.55 4.15 35.03
CA HIS A 663 -30.34 3.73 35.74
C HIS A 663 -30.63 3.50 37.22
N PHE A 664 -30.14 2.41 37.79
CA PHE A 664 -30.23 2.13 39.21
C PHE A 664 -28.94 1.45 39.67
N ASN A 665 -28.20 2.14 40.55
CA ASN A 665 -26.86 1.75 40.95
C ASN A 665 -25.95 1.54 39.73
N LYS A 666 -25.39 0.33 39.57
CA LYS A 666 -24.55 -0.05 38.42
C LYS A 666 -25.33 -0.67 37.26
N ASN A 667 -26.66 -0.74 37.34
CA ASN A 667 -27.50 -1.39 36.34
C ASN A 667 -28.35 -0.35 35.59
N TRP A 668 -28.80 -0.70 34.40
CA TRP A 668 -29.80 0.05 33.67
C TRP A 668 -30.74 -0.90 32.94
N VAL A 669 -31.98 -0.48 32.80
CA VAL A 669 -32.98 -1.13 31.95
C VAL A 669 -33.55 -0.09 31.02
N GLY A 670 -33.91 -0.48 29.81
CA GLY A 670 -34.52 0.43 28.86
C GLY A 670 -35.32 -0.25 27.79
N GLY A 671 -36.09 0.56 27.09
CA GLY A 671 -36.86 0.16 25.93
C GLY A 671 -36.62 1.13 24.79
N SER A 672 -36.76 0.63 23.58
CA SER A 672 -36.76 1.43 22.35
C SER A 672 -37.98 1.12 21.51
N PHE A 673 -38.48 2.13 20.82
CA PHE A 673 -39.55 1.99 19.85
C PHE A 673 -39.14 2.74 18.59
N ARG A 674 -39.21 2.07 17.44
CA ARG A 674 -39.02 2.69 16.13
C ARG A 674 -40.22 2.39 15.27
N LEU A 675 -40.72 3.42 14.60
CA LEU A 675 -41.87 3.37 13.71
C LEU A 675 -41.51 4.12 12.45
N GLU A 676 -41.91 3.56 11.33
CA GLU A 676 -41.95 4.23 10.05
C GLU A 676 -43.22 3.81 9.34
N ASP A 677 -43.99 4.78 8.85
CA ASP A 677 -45.23 4.53 8.12
C ASP A 677 -45.27 5.47 6.93
N ASN A 678 -44.94 4.96 5.75
CA ASN A 678 -44.93 5.68 4.49
C ASN A 678 -46.10 5.21 3.63
N GLU A 679 -47.10 6.07 3.48
CA GLU A 679 -48.22 5.84 2.56
C GLU A 679 -48.09 6.83 1.40
N GLU A 680 -47.86 6.30 0.19
CA GLU A 680 -47.79 7.10 -1.03
C GLU A 680 -48.80 6.56 -2.07
N ARG A 681 -49.66 7.44 -2.58
CA ARG A 681 -50.69 7.09 -3.57
C ARG A 681 -50.46 7.81 -4.88
N LEU A 682 -50.48 7.07 -5.97
CA LEU A 682 -50.36 7.62 -7.33
C LEU A 682 -51.60 8.44 -7.67
N LYS A 683 -51.44 9.64 -8.22
CA LYS A 683 -52.58 10.50 -8.56
C LYS A 683 -53.45 9.94 -9.68
N GLU A 684 -52.85 9.29 -10.67
CA GLU A 684 -53.54 8.75 -11.84
C GLU A 684 -54.49 7.59 -11.46
N THR A 685 -54.05 6.68 -10.59
CA THR A 685 -54.78 5.44 -10.28
C THR A 685 -55.36 5.40 -8.87
N ASN A 686 -54.95 6.32 -7.98
CA ASN A 686 -55.23 6.31 -6.54
C ASN A 686 -54.79 5.02 -5.82
N GLN A 687 -53.88 4.26 -6.43
CA GLN A 687 -53.29 3.05 -5.85
C GLN A 687 -52.03 3.40 -5.08
N PHE A 688 -51.69 2.57 -4.08
CA PHE A 688 -50.41 2.69 -3.39
C PHE A 688 -49.24 2.46 -4.36
N SER A 689 -48.21 3.29 -4.24
CA SER A 689 -46.97 3.10 -4.99
C SER A 689 -46.12 1.98 -4.38
N ALA A 690 -45.15 1.48 -5.14
CA ALA A 690 -44.16 0.52 -4.64
C ALA A 690 -43.25 1.08 -3.52
N LEU A 691 -43.27 2.39 -3.27
CA LEU A 691 -42.53 3.03 -2.17
C LEU A 691 -43.32 3.06 -0.85
N SER A 692 -44.59 2.65 -0.89
CA SER A 692 -45.42 2.52 0.32
C SER A 692 -44.93 1.34 1.17
N GLN A 693 -44.43 1.66 2.36
CA GLN A 693 -43.87 0.69 3.29
C GLN A 693 -44.10 1.14 4.73
N ARG A 694 -44.23 0.17 5.63
CA ARG A 694 -44.38 0.44 7.06
C ARG A 694 -43.56 -0.54 7.88
N PHE A 695 -43.02 -0.10 9.00
CA PHE A 695 -42.50 -1.00 10.01
C PHE A 695 -42.69 -0.46 11.41
N HIS A 696 -42.77 -1.38 12.36
CA HIS A 696 -42.61 -1.07 13.78
C HIS A 696 -41.60 -2.04 14.40
N GLU A 697 -40.74 -1.50 15.26
CA GLU A 697 -39.70 -2.23 15.96
C GLU A 697 -39.76 -1.91 17.44
N PHE A 698 -39.96 -2.94 18.25
CA PHE A 698 -39.91 -2.88 19.69
C PHE A 698 -38.59 -3.46 20.18
N GLY A 699 -37.91 -2.71 21.05
CA GLY A 699 -36.67 -3.14 21.66
C GLY A 699 -36.73 -3.08 23.17
N ALA A 700 -36.11 -4.07 23.82
CA ALA A 700 -35.91 -4.10 25.26
C ALA A 700 -34.45 -4.45 25.53
N PHE A 701 -33.82 -3.75 26.48
CA PHE A 701 -32.43 -4.03 26.85
C PHE A 701 -32.20 -3.82 28.35
N VAL A 702 -31.25 -4.58 28.87
CA VAL A 702 -30.77 -4.49 30.25
C VAL A 702 -29.26 -4.52 30.25
N GLY A 703 -28.63 -3.75 31.13
CA GLY A 703 -27.19 -3.77 31.26
C GLY A 703 -26.69 -3.47 32.66
N ARG A 704 -25.40 -3.74 32.86
CA ARG A 704 -24.68 -3.54 34.12
C ARG A 704 -23.25 -3.09 33.84
N GLY A 705 -22.75 -2.11 34.59
CA GLY A 705 -21.38 -1.62 34.53
C GLY A 705 -21.20 -0.21 33.96
N ASP A 706 -20.08 0.03 33.28
CA ASP A 706 -19.77 1.29 32.59
C ASP A 706 -19.23 0.94 31.22
N SER A 707 -19.87 1.44 30.15
CA SER A 707 -19.48 1.18 28.76
C SER A 707 -18.04 1.55 28.43
N THR A 708 -17.41 2.42 29.24
CA THR A 708 -16.00 2.80 29.10
C THR A 708 -15.03 1.87 29.86
N LYS A 709 -15.56 1.00 30.73
CA LYS A 709 -14.80 0.05 31.57
C LYS A 709 -15.36 -1.37 31.39
N VAL A 710 -15.88 -1.98 32.46
CA VAL A 710 -16.47 -3.32 32.44
C VAL A 710 -17.98 -3.17 32.34
N PHE A 711 -18.59 -3.80 31.34
CA PHE A 711 -20.04 -3.79 31.16
C PHE A 711 -20.56 -5.03 30.45
N VAL A 712 -21.86 -5.27 30.64
CA VAL A 712 -22.66 -6.22 29.86
C VAL A 712 -23.97 -5.52 29.51
N GLU A 713 -24.39 -5.62 28.26
CA GLU A 713 -25.70 -5.22 27.76
C GLU A 713 -26.29 -6.37 26.96
N LEU A 714 -27.49 -6.80 27.36
CA LEU A 714 -28.32 -7.76 26.65
C LEU A 714 -29.51 -7.02 26.06
N GLY A 715 -29.83 -7.30 24.80
CA GLY A 715 -30.99 -6.71 24.16
C GLY A 715 -31.71 -7.63 23.20
N TYR A 716 -32.98 -7.32 23.00
CA TYR A 716 -33.90 -7.99 22.09
C TYR A 716 -34.59 -6.93 21.23
N LEU A 717 -34.66 -7.17 19.93
CA LEU A 717 -35.35 -6.34 18.94
C LEU A 717 -36.32 -7.23 18.16
N GLN A 718 -37.60 -6.88 18.17
CA GLN A 718 -38.61 -7.47 17.30
C GLN A 718 -39.08 -6.41 16.31
N ARG A 719 -39.02 -6.71 15.02
CA ARG A 719 -39.45 -5.80 13.95
C ARG A 719 -40.41 -6.52 13.01
N SER A 720 -41.53 -5.87 12.71
CA SER A 720 -42.47 -6.29 11.67
C SER A 720 -42.39 -5.30 10.52
N ASN A 721 -42.22 -5.81 9.30
CA ASN A 721 -42.24 -4.97 8.10
C ASN A 721 -43.47 -5.32 7.26
N ASP A 722 -44.13 -4.27 6.78
CA ASP A 722 -45.24 -4.31 5.87
C ASP A 722 -44.82 -3.64 4.56
N SER A 723 -45.24 -4.23 3.44
CA SER A 723 -44.95 -3.75 2.09
C SER A 723 -46.17 -3.96 1.20
N LEU A 724 -46.11 -3.49 -0.04
CA LEU A 724 -47.20 -3.60 -0.99
C LEU A 724 -47.32 -5.04 -1.52
N VAL A 725 -48.46 -5.69 -1.25
CA VAL A 725 -48.84 -7.01 -1.76
C VAL A 725 -50.23 -6.90 -2.38
N ASN A 726 -50.37 -7.22 -3.67
CA ASN A 726 -51.64 -7.12 -4.41
C ASN A 726 -52.35 -5.76 -4.26
N GLY A 727 -51.58 -4.67 -4.23
CA GLY A 727 -52.11 -3.31 -4.08
C GLY A 727 -52.51 -2.89 -2.66
N LEU A 728 -52.26 -3.73 -1.64
CA LEU A 728 -52.53 -3.44 -0.23
C LEU A 728 -51.24 -3.48 0.59
N ILE A 729 -51.12 -2.61 1.59
CA ILE A 729 -50.01 -2.65 2.55
C ILE A 729 -50.28 -3.80 3.52
N GLN A 730 -49.49 -4.86 3.42
CA GLN A 730 -49.61 -6.06 4.23
C GLN A 730 -48.25 -6.46 4.80
N LYS A 731 -48.28 -7.15 5.92
CA LYS A 731 -47.08 -7.70 6.56
C LYS A 731 -46.39 -8.69 5.61
N VAL A 732 -45.09 -8.50 5.39
CA VAL A 732 -44.29 -9.35 4.48
C VAL A 732 -43.23 -10.15 5.21
N ASN A 733 -42.73 -9.66 6.35
CA ASN A 733 -41.77 -10.40 7.17
C ASN A 733 -41.74 -9.90 8.63
N THR A 734 -41.16 -10.73 9.49
CA THR A 734 -40.83 -10.40 10.88
C THR A 734 -39.38 -10.76 11.15
N SER A 735 -38.67 -9.92 11.88
CA SER A 735 -37.34 -10.26 12.39
C SER A 735 -37.28 -10.21 13.92
N ASN A 736 -36.52 -11.16 14.46
CA ASN A 736 -36.20 -11.24 15.88
C ASN A 736 -34.68 -11.22 16.01
N SER A 737 -34.15 -10.23 16.74
CA SER A 737 -32.70 -10.04 16.93
C SER A 737 -32.36 -10.06 18.40
N TYR A 738 -31.40 -10.88 18.80
CA TYR A 738 -30.88 -10.99 20.16
C TYR A 738 -29.42 -10.57 20.12
N TYR A 739 -29.02 -9.63 20.97
CA TYR A 739 -27.64 -9.17 21.00
C TYR A 739 -27.08 -9.11 22.42
N LEU A 740 -25.77 -9.35 22.51
CA LEU A 740 -24.94 -9.21 23.68
C LEU A 740 -23.77 -8.29 23.32
N LYS A 741 -23.62 -7.19 24.05
CA LYS A 741 -22.44 -6.32 24.01
C LYS A 741 -21.78 -6.40 25.36
N SER A 742 -20.50 -6.77 25.42
CA SER A 742 -19.82 -6.86 26.70
C SER A 742 -18.34 -6.60 26.65
N ARG A 743 -17.85 -6.02 27.75
CA ARG A 743 -16.47 -6.07 28.20
C ARG A 743 -16.47 -6.68 29.59
N LEU A 744 -16.26 -7.99 29.64
CA LEU A 744 -16.41 -8.82 30.84
C LEU A 744 -15.26 -8.62 31.82
N LEU A 745 -14.05 -8.32 31.31
CA LEU A 745 -12.86 -8.10 32.12
C LEU A 745 -12.05 -6.94 31.52
N LYS A 746 -11.59 -6.03 32.38
CA LYS A 746 -10.60 -5.00 32.02
C LYS A 746 -9.73 -4.67 33.22
N THR A 747 -8.48 -5.13 33.18
CA THR A 747 -7.41 -4.84 34.14
C THR A 747 -6.14 -4.43 33.39
N ASP A 748 -5.05 -4.15 34.11
CA ASP A 748 -3.73 -3.88 33.49
C ASP A 748 -3.10 -5.15 32.88
N LYS A 749 -3.55 -6.34 33.30
CA LYS A 749 -3.03 -7.64 32.85
C LYS A 749 -3.98 -8.38 31.89
N SER A 750 -5.28 -8.11 31.98
CA SER A 750 -6.32 -8.94 31.34
C SER A 750 -7.42 -8.08 30.70
N ASP A 751 -7.89 -8.47 29.51
CA ASP A 751 -8.96 -7.81 28.76
C ASP A 751 -9.81 -8.86 28.07
N LEU A 752 -11.13 -8.83 28.28
CA LEU A 752 -12.08 -9.77 27.66
C LEU A 752 -13.29 -9.00 27.16
N SER A 753 -13.52 -9.01 25.85
CA SER A 753 -14.72 -8.48 25.23
C SER A 753 -15.43 -9.53 24.40
N LEU A 754 -16.76 -9.54 24.48
CA LEU A 754 -17.61 -10.44 23.71
C LEU A 754 -18.77 -9.65 23.11
N PHE A 755 -18.91 -9.75 21.80
CA PHE A 755 -20.05 -9.30 21.03
C PHE A 755 -20.74 -10.50 20.39
N VAL A 756 -22.07 -10.56 20.47
CA VAL A 756 -22.88 -11.56 19.76
C VAL A 756 -24.14 -10.86 19.24
N ASN A 757 -24.53 -11.13 18.01
CA ASN A 757 -25.80 -10.74 17.43
C ASN A 757 -26.34 -11.93 16.63
N TYR A 758 -27.48 -12.47 17.07
CA TYR A 758 -28.23 -13.48 16.36
C TYR A 758 -29.55 -12.89 15.89
N ARG A 759 -29.84 -12.99 14.61
CA ARG A 759 -31.05 -12.48 13.99
C ARG A 759 -31.70 -13.55 13.13
N ASN A 760 -33.02 -13.65 13.18
CA ASN A 760 -33.80 -14.53 12.32
C ASN A 760 -34.87 -13.72 11.59
N LEU A 761 -34.78 -13.66 10.26
CA LEU A 761 -35.76 -13.04 9.38
C LEU A 761 -36.71 -14.11 8.84
N LYS A 762 -38.00 -13.97 9.13
CA LYS A 762 -39.08 -14.87 8.69
C LYS A 762 -39.99 -14.14 7.71
N PHE A 763 -40.14 -14.69 6.51
CA PHE A 763 -41.07 -14.20 5.49
C PHE A 763 -42.49 -14.75 5.74
N GLU A 764 -43.51 -13.99 5.36
CA GLU A 764 -44.92 -14.46 5.37
C GLU A 764 -45.22 -15.35 4.14
N ASP A 765 -44.48 -15.15 3.05
CA ASP A 765 -44.50 -16.03 1.88
C ASP A 765 -43.92 -17.41 2.22
N SER A 766 -44.73 -18.46 2.09
CA SER A 766 -44.36 -19.85 2.39
C SER A 766 -43.30 -20.44 1.46
N GLU A 767 -43.10 -19.88 0.26
CA GLU A 767 -42.06 -20.32 -0.68
C GLU A 767 -40.66 -19.82 -0.27
N ARG A 768 -40.60 -18.73 0.53
CA ARG A 768 -39.35 -18.17 1.03
C ARG A 768 -38.98 -18.74 2.40
N LYS A 769 -37.83 -19.39 2.46
CA LYS A 769 -37.28 -19.92 3.74
C LYS A 769 -36.84 -18.79 4.66
N ASN A 770 -36.85 -19.06 5.96
CA ASN A 770 -36.28 -18.17 6.96
C ASN A 770 -34.79 -17.97 6.72
N GLU A 771 -34.30 -16.75 6.95
CA GLU A 771 -32.89 -16.39 6.82
C GLU A 771 -32.31 -16.02 8.19
N PRO A 772 -31.64 -16.95 8.88
CA PRO A 772 -30.92 -16.65 10.11
C PRO A 772 -29.54 -16.05 9.79
N SER A 773 -29.08 -15.10 10.61
CA SER A 773 -27.74 -14.54 10.58
C SER A 773 -27.12 -14.49 11.98
N LEU A 774 -25.81 -14.73 12.05
CA LEU A 774 -25.03 -14.69 13.27
C LEU A 774 -23.73 -13.91 13.03
N ASN A 775 -23.49 -12.92 13.89
CA ASN A 775 -22.24 -12.20 13.99
C ASN A 775 -21.75 -12.30 15.43
N SER A 776 -20.51 -12.73 15.62
CA SER A 776 -19.90 -12.72 16.95
C SER A 776 -18.43 -12.37 16.91
N ARG A 777 -17.93 -11.75 17.98
CA ARG A 777 -16.52 -11.42 18.15
C ARG A 777 -16.13 -11.53 19.62
N LEU A 778 -15.15 -12.38 19.90
CA LEU A 778 -14.51 -12.59 21.19
C LEU A 778 -13.06 -12.10 21.07
N LEU A 779 -12.65 -11.18 21.94
CA LEU A 779 -11.25 -10.78 22.09
C LEU A 779 -10.83 -11.02 23.53
N TYR A 780 -9.76 -11.78 23.71
CA TYR A 780 -9.21 -12.13 25.01
C TYR A 780 -7.70 -11.92 25.04
N ASN A 781 -7.22 -11.20 26.03
CA ASN A 781 -5.80 -11.00 26.30
C ASN A 781 -5.55 -11.21 27.79
N ASP A 782 -4.51 -11.98 28.14
CA ASP A 782 -4.14 -12.19 29.54
C ASP A 782 -2.63 -12.42 29.73
N ARG A 783 -2.15 -12.13 30.94
CA ARG A 783 -0.77 -12.28 31.39
C ARG A 783 -0.73 -12.96 32.75
N TYR A 784 -0.57 -14.28 32.76
CA TYR A 784 -0.53 -15.09 33.98
C TYR A 784 0.88 -15.17 34.58
N PHE A 785 0.93 -15.37 35.90
CA PHE A 785 2.16 -15.61 36.69
C PHE A 785 3.31 -14.65 36.35
N ASP A 786 3.00 -13.35 36.37
CA ASP A 786 3.93 -12.25 36.08
C ASP A 786 4.62 -12.34 34.71
N GLN A 787 3.82 -12.64 33.69
CA GLN A 787 4.22 -12.75 32.28
C GLN A 787 4.92 -14.07 31.90
N LEU A 788 4.90 -15.08 32.79
CA LEU A 788 5.29 -16.45 32.46
C LEU A 788 4.49 -16.99 31.28
N ILE A 789 3.16 -16.79 31.32
CA ILE A 789 2.24 -17.24 30.29
C ILE A 789 1.49 -16.02 29.77
N GLN A 790 1.59 -15.77 28.47
CA GLN A 790 0.85 -14.70 27.80
C GLN A 790 -0.06 -15.35 26.77
N VAL A 791 -1.35 -14.98 26.81
CA VAL A 791 -2.37 -15.54 25.93
C VAL A 791 -3.08 -14.39 25.24
N THR A 792 -3.17 -14.48 23.92
CA THR A 792 -3.97 -13.60 23.08
C THR A 792 -4.86 -14.49 22.22
N THR A 793 -6.17 -14.32 22.31
CA THR A 793 -7.15 -15.07 21.53
C THR A 793 -8.13 -14.10 20.89
N ALA A 794 -8.37 -14.24 19.59
CA ALA A 794 -9.47 -13.60 18.90
C ALA A 794 -10.28 -14.66 18.14
N TYR A 795 -11.59 -14.64 18.32
CA TYR A 795 -12.51 -15.49 17.58
C TYR A 795 -13.64 -14.64 17.02
N GLU A 796 -13.94 -14.79 15.74
CA GLU A 796 -14.98 -14.06 15.05
C GLU A 796 -15.72 -14.98 14.09
N THR A 797 -17.05 -14.88 14.10
CA THR A 797 -17.91 -15.57 13.14
C THR A 797 -18.79 -14.54 12.46
N THR A 798 -18.88 -14.59 11.14
CA THR A 798 -19.66 -13.65 10.33
C THR A 798 -20.27 -14.35 9.13
N SER A 799 -21.34 -13.76 8.63
CA SER A 799 -21.90 -14.13 7.34
C SER A 799 -21.57 -13.01 6.34
N GLY A 800 -21.05 -13.37 5.18
CA GLY A 800 -20.50 -12.45 4.19
C GLY A 800 -20.51 -13.05 2.79
N THR A 801 -19.62 -12.57 1.95
CA THR A 801 -19.37 -13.12 0.62
C THR A 801 -17.88 -13.26 0.36
N ILE A 802 -17.52 -14.10 -0.60
CA ILE A 802 -16.19 -14.16 -1.19
C ILE A 802 -16.29 -13.74 -2.66
N PRO A 803 -15.49 -12.76 -3.12
CA PRO A 803 -15.39 -12.46 -4.54
C PRO A 803 -14.69 -13.62 -5.24
N GLN A 804 -15.21 -14.04 -6.38
CA GLN A 804 -14.47 -14.90 -7.29
C GLN A 804 -13.38 -14.06 -7.96
N GLN A 805 -12.12 -14.34 -7.66
CA GLN A 805 -11.01 -13.45 -7.97
C GLN A 805 -10.56 -13.60 -9.43
N GLU A 806 -10.62 -12.51 -10.18
CA GLU A 806 -10.09 -12.42 -11.55
C GLU A 806 -8.74 -11.70 -11.57
N PHE A 807 -7.79 -12.17 -12.39
CA PHE A 807 -6.49 -11.53 -12.57
C PHE A 807 -5.94 -11.76 -13.97
N THR A 808 -4.92 -10.98 -14.33
CA THR A 808 -4.13 -11.09 -15.55
C THR A 808 -2.66 -10.79 -15.25
N TYR A 809 -1.76 -11.08 -16.18
CA TYR A 809 -0.33 -10.75 -16.07
C TYR A 809 0.06 -9.68 -17.09
N LEU A 810 0.87 -8.73 -16.65
CA LEU A 810 1.44 -7.69 -17.51
C LEU A 810 2.96 -7.85 -17.57
N LYS A 811 3.49 -7.87 -18.79
CA LYS A 811 4.94 -7.90 -19.02
C LYS A 811 5.59 -6.57 -18.63
N VAL A 812 6.70 -6.65 -17.90
CA VAL A 812 7.54 -5.55 -17.44
C VAL A 812 9.01 -5.89 -17.71
N GLU A 813 9.91 -4.90 -17.57
CA GLU A 813 11.34 -5.15 -17.70
C GLU A 813 11.84 -6.15 -16.64
N ALA A 814 12.76 -7.03 -17.03
CA ALA A 814 13.34 -8.04 -16.14
C ALA A 814 13.89 -7.40 -14.85
N GLY A 815 13.46 -7.92 -13.71
CA GLY A 815 13.81 -7.43 -12.37
C GLY A 815 12.88 -6.38 -11.79
N GLN A 816 11.88 -5.93 -12.55
CA GLN A 816 10.75 -5.14 -12.03
C GLN A 816 9.50 -6.00 -11.75
N GLY A 817 9.45 -7.22 -12.31
CA GLY A 817 8.37 -8.17 -12.10
C GLY A 817 8.58 -9.08 -10.89
N ILE A 818 7.69 -10.05 -10.74
CA ILE A 818 7.71 -11.12 -9.73
C ILE A 818 7.47 -12.49 -10.37
N TYR A 819 6.76 -12.52 -11.49
CA TYR A 819 6.39 -13.76 -12.17
C TYR A 819 7.23 -13.99 -13.43
N VAL A 820 7.40 -15.25 -13.79
CA VAL A 820 7.96 -15.74 -15.04
C VAL A 820 6.89 -16.59 -15.75
N TRP A 821 6.80 -16.48 -17.07
CA TRP A 821 5.94 -17.35 -17.88
C TRP A 821 6.75 -18.55 -18.37
N ILE A 822 6.22 -19.75 -18.22
CA ILE A 822 6.79 -20.99 -18.73
C ILE A 822 5.68 -21.71 -19.52
N ASP A 823 5.86 -21.85 -20.83
CA ASP A 823 4.91 -22.53 -21.71
C ASP A 823 4.96 -24.04 -21.49
N TYR A 824 4.14 -24.55 -20.58
CA TYR A 824 4.12 -25.97 -20.21
C TYR A 824 3.45 -26.85 -21.26
N ASN A 825 2.55 -26.31 -22.10
CA ASN A 825 1.78 -27.07 -23.08
C ASN A 825 2.23 -26.87 -24.53
N ASN A 826 3.22 -25.99 -24.77
CA ASN A 826 3.79 -25.62 -26.06
C ASN A 826 2.76 -25.08 -27.08
N ASN A 827 1.71 -24.39 -26.62
CA ASN A 827 0.68 -23.82 -27.49
C ASN A 827 0.94 -22.35 -27.87
N ASN A 828 2.00 -21.71 -27.33
CA ASN A 828 2.34 -20.29 -27.50
C ASN A 828 1.21 -19.31 -27.09
N ILE A 829 0.26 -19.74 -26.26
CA ILE A 829 -0.81 -18.92 -25.69
C ILE A 829 -0.53 -18.80 -24.20
N GLN A 830 -0.37 -17.57 -23.71
CA GLN A 830 -0.22 -17.36 -22.27
C GLN A 830 -1.53 -17.69 -21.54
N GLU A 831 -1.49 -18.75 -20.73
CA GLU A 831 -2.59 -19.15 -19.85
C GLU A 831 -2.33 -18.66 -18.42
N LEU A 832 -3.39 -18.29 -17.69
CA LEU A 832 -3.25 -17.71 -16.34
C LEU A 832 -2.53 -18.62 -15.32
N GLU A 833 -2.54 -19.93 -15.55
CA GLU A 833 -1.95 -20.93 -14.66
C GLU A 833 -0.48 -21.27 -14.98
N GLU A 834 0.08 -20.78 -16.10
CA GLU A 834 1.47 -21.03 -16.57
C GLU A 834 2.50 -20.05 -15.99
N PHE A 835 2.07 -19.13 -15.13
CA PHE A 835 2.94 -18.15 -14.50
C PHE A 835 3.40 -18.63 -13.12
N GLU A 836 4.71 -18.62 -12.91
CA GLU A 836 5.35 -19.03 -11.66
C GLU A 836 6.09 -17.86 -11.01
N ILE A 837 6.33 -17.94 -9.69
CA ILE A 837 7.14 -16.95 -8.99
C ILE A 837 8.60 -17.10 -9.44
N ALA A 838 9.19 -16.03 -9.96
CA ALA A 838 10.57 -16.02 -10.45
C ALA A 838 11.55 -16.18 -9.27
N GLN A 839 12.42 -17.19 -9.33
CA GLN A 839 13.44 -17.44 -8.29
C GLN A 839 14.65 -16.49 -8.44
N PHE A 840 14.87 -15.98 -9.65
CA PHE A 840 15.94 -15.04 -9.97
C PHE A 840 15.38 -13.75 -10.55
N SER A 841 16.00 -12.62 -10.16
CA SER A 841 15.57 -11.29 -10.59
C SER A 841 15.59 -11.11 -12.10
N ASP A 842 16.48 -11.79 -12.83
CA ASP A 842 16.57 -11.68 -14.29
C ASP A 842 15.42 -12.36 -15.03
N GLN A 843 14.68 -13.26 -14.37
CA GLN A 843 13.52 -13.96 -14.95
C GLN A 843 12.18 -13.30 -14.59
N ALA A 844 12.20 -12.34 -13.65
CA ALA A 844 11.02 -11.69 -13.13
C ALA A 844 10.49 -10.62 -14.11
N GLU A 845 9.85 -11.08 -15.19
CA GLU A 845 9.37 -10.27 -16.32
C GLU A 845 7.87 -9.93 -16.25
N TYR A 846 7.12 -10.45 -15.28
CA TYR A 846 5.66 -10.24 -15.23
C TYR A 846 5.18 -9.78 -13.86
N VAL A 847 4.10 -8.99 -13.86
CA VAL A 847 3.36 -8.58 -12.66
C VAL A 847 1.91 -9.03 -12.76
N ARG A 848 1.34 -9.54 -11.66
CA ARG A 848 -0.07 -9.93 -11.60
C ARG A 848 -0.94 -8.72 -11.27
N ILE A 849 -1.99 -8.51 -12.06
CA ILE A 849 -2.96 -7.42 -11.91
C ILE A 849 -4.35 -8.03 -11.71
N PHE A 850 -5.02 -7.69 -10.61
CA PHE A 850 -6.40 -8.11 -10.37
C PHE A 850 -7.39 -7.30 -11.21
N LEU A 851 -8.37 -8.00 -11.77
CA LEU A 851 -9.47 -7.41 -12.53
C LEU A 851 -10.68 -7.20 -11.60
N PRO A 852 -11.61 -6.29 -11.93
CA PRO A 852 -12.82 -6.08 -11.13
C PRO A 852 -13.69 -7.33 -11.06
N ASN A 853 -13.90 -7.84 -9.86
CA ASN A 853 -14.80 -8.97 -9.62
C ASN A 853 -16.27 -8.52 -9.76
N GLN A 854 -17.08 -9.37 -10.40
CA GLN A 854 -18.53 -9.16 -10.54
C GLN A 854 -19.37 -10.21 -9.81
N ILE A 855 -18.74 -11.34 -9.45
CA ILE A 855 -19.41 -12.50 -8.87
C ILE A 855 -19.00 -12.64 -7.40
N PHE A 856 -19.98 -12.61 -6.52
CA PHE A 856 -19.80 -12.75 -5.07
C PHE A 856 -20.63 -13.95 -4.59
N ILE A 857 -19.95 -14.93 -3.98
CA ILE A 857 -20.60 -16.14 -3.46
C ILE A 857 -20.82 -15.98 -1.96
N LYS A 858 -22.03 -16.26 -1.47
CA LYS A 858 -22.38 -16.14 -0.04
C LYS A 858 -21.62 -17.17 0.79
N THR A 859 -20.96 -16.69 1.85
CA THR A 859 -20.14 -17.53 2.74
C THR A 859 -20.49 -17.34 4.21
N HIS A 860 -20.30 -18.40 4.99
CA HIS A 860 -20.10 -18.30 6.44
C HIS A 860 -18.60 -18.32 6.74
N GLN A 861 -18.12 -17.34 7.50
CA GLN A 861 -16.71 -17.13 7.76
C GLN A 861 -16.41 -17.26 9.26
N ASN A 862 -15.42 -18.08 9.60
CA ASN A 862 -14.88 -18.19 10.94
C ASN A 862 -13.41 -17.79 10.95
N LYS A 863 -13.08 -16.77 11.74
CA LYS A 863 -11.71 -16.34 12.01
C LYS A 863 -11.35 -16.71 13.43
N PHE A 864 -10.29 -17.47 13.62
CA PHE A 864 -9.74 -17.77 14.94
C PHE A 864 -8.24 -17.52 14.92
N SER A 865 -7.76 -16.78 15.91
CA SER A 865 -6.32 -16.60 16.13
C SER A 865 -6.01 -16.77 17.60
N GLN A 866 -4.95 -17.51 17.90
CA GLN A 866 -4.46 -17.74 19.25
C GLN A 866 -2.95 -17.68 19.27
N SER A 867 -2.40 -16.87 20.17
CA SER A 867 -0.98 -16.79 20.47
C SER A 867 -0.75 -17.11 21.95
N VAL A 868 0.11 -18.09 22.21
CA VAL A 868 0.51 -18.50 23.56
C VAL A 868 2.03 -18.41 23.66
N ILE A 869 2.50 -17.64 24.63
CA ILE A 869 3.92 -17.49 24.95
C ILE A 869 4.17 -18.06 26.34
N LEU A 870 5.14 -18.97 26.44
CA LEU A 870 5.69 -19.48 27.69
C LEU A 870 7.11 -18.93 27.88
N ASN A 871 7.28 -17.96 28.79
CA ASN A 871 8.53 -17.24 29.04
C ASN A 871 9.12 -17.60 30.43
N ALA A 872 9.68 -18.80 30.56
CA ALA A 872 10.32 -19.22 31.82
C ALA A 872 11.67 -18.55 32.10
N ASN A 873 12.21 -17.75 31.17
CA ASN A 873 13.48 -17.02 31.33
C ASN A 873 13.51 -16.12 32.58
N GLN A 874 12.34 -15.67 33.07
CA GLN A 874 12.24 -14.92 34.31
C GLN A 874 12.82 -15.65 35.53
N TRP A 875 12.93 -16.98 35.48
CA TRP A 875 13.51 -17.81 36.54
C TRP A 875 15.01 -18.06 36.38
N GLN A 876 15.71 -17.29 35.54
CA GLN A 876 17.14 -17.46 35.30
C GLN A 876 18.01 -17.39 36.57
N ASN A 877 17.55 -16.68 37.61
CA ASN A 877 18.27 -16.51 38.88
C ASN A 877 17.76 -17.44 40.00
N GLU A 878 16.75 -18.25 39.71
CA GLU A 878 16.19 -19.21 40.68
C GLU A 878 17.08 -20.45 40.82
N LYS A 879 16.76 -21.34 41.76
CA LYS A 879 17.44 -22.63 41.98
C LYS A 879 16.49 -23.81 41.74
N GLY A 880 17.04 -25.01 41.60
CA GLY A 880 16.27 -26.26 41.44
C GLY A 880 15.44 -26.30 40.15
N PHE A 881 14.19 -26.75 40.25
CA PHE A 881 13.31 -26.99 39.09
C PHE A 881 13.01 -25.72 38.27
N LYS A 882 12.82 -24.56 38.92
CA LYS A 882 12.61 -23.28 38.23
C LYS A 882 13.80 -22.88 37.35
N LYS A 883 15.03 -23.14 37.82
CA LYS A 883 16.25 -22.90 37.04
C LYS A 883 16.30 -23.78 35.80
N PHE A 884 15.92 -25.05 35.93
CA PHE A 884 15.83 -25.96 34.79
C PHE A 884 14.81 -25.46 33.75
N LEU A 885 13.61 -25.06 34.19
CA LEU A 885 12.60 -24.51 33.27
C LEU A 885 13.05 -23.18 32.63
N SER A 886 13.89 -22.39 33.30
CA SER A 886 14.40 -21.12 32.75
C SER A 886 15.23 -21.27 31.47
N TYR A 887 15.65 -22.48 31.11
CA TYR A 887 16.31 -22.74 29.83
C TYR A 887 15.33 -22.83 28.67
N PHE A 888 14.05 -23.05 28.94
CA PHE A 888 13.03 -23.25 27.92
C PHE A 888 12.20 -21.99 27.68
N TYR A 889 11.91 -21.72 26.42
CA TYR A 889 10.97 -20.70 25.99
C TYR A 889 10.12 -21.30 24.88
N ASN A 890 8.80 -21.09 24.90
CA ASN A 890 7.92 -21.58 23.84
C ASN A 890 7.04 -20.46 23.31
N GLN A 891 6.83 -20.45 22.00
CA GLN A 891 5.86 -19.59 21.34
C GLN A 891 5.03 -20.43 20.39
N THR A 892 3.72 -20.42 20.61
CA THR A 892 2.74 -21.08 19.74
C THR A 892 1.82 -20.04 19.16
N SER A 893 1.64 -20.04 17.84
CA SER A 893 0.63 -19.26 17.15
C SER A 893 -0.21 -20.17 16.27
N PHE A 894 -1.52 -20.02 16.35
CA PHE A 894 -2.50 -20.69 15.51
C PHE A 894 -3.39 -19.61 14.90
N LEU A 895 -3.56 -19.62 13.59
CA LEU A 895 -4.43 -18.72 12.84
C LEU A 895 -5.25 -19.55 11.86
N ILE A 896 -6.54 -19.27 11.77
CA ILE A 896 -7.42 -19.84 10.75
C ILE A 896 -8.47 -18.81 10.34
N ASP A 897 -8.62 -18.61 9.04
CA ASP A 897 -9.72 -17.90 8.40
C ASP A 897 -10.37 -18.89 7.42
N ARG A 898 -11.53 -19.40 7.78
CA ARG A 898 -12.25 -20.44 7.04
C ARG A 898 -13.56 -19.87 6.50
N LYS A 899 -13.76 -19.96 5.19
CA LYS A 899 -14.95 -19.51 4.46
C LYS A 899 -15.61 -20.70 3.76
N ILE A 900 -16.82 -21.05 4.19
CA ILE A 900 -17.63 -22.11 3.58
C ILE A 900 -18.86 -21.51 2.90
N ILE A 901 -19.45 -22.22 1.94
CA ILE A 901 -20.72 -21.82 1.34
C ILE A 901 -21.80 -21.70 2.43
N ARG A 902 -22.65 -20.68 2.32
CA ARG A 902 -23.73 -20.48 3.29
C ARG A 902 -24.97 -21.28 2.90
N GLY A 903 -25.28 -22.34 3.65
CA GLY A 903 -26.57 -23.02 3.61
C GLY A 903 -27.68 -22.27 4.38
N ASN A 904 -28.95 -22.62 4.14
CA ASN A 904 -30.12 -21.87 4.63
C ASN A 904 -30.38 -21.93 6.14
N ALA A 905 -29.71 -22.81 6.92
CA ALA A 905 -30.09 -23.00 8.34
C ALA A 905 -28.97 -23.48 9.31
N ASN A 906 -27.75 -23.75 8.85
CA ASN A 906 -26.68 -24.27 9.72
C ASN A 906 -25.54 -23.27 9.83
N PHE A 907 -25.19 -22.86 11.06
CA PHE A 907 -23.97 -22.10 11.32
C PHE A 907 -22.89 -23.08 11.75
N ASP A 908 -21.90 -23.28 10.90
CA ASP A 908 -20.70 -24.00 11.30
C ASP A 908 -19.84 -23.07 12.16
N LEU A 909 -19.94 -23.17 13.48
CA LEU A 909 -19.13 -22.39 14.42
C LEU A 909 -17.81 -23.08 14.77
N ASN A 910 -17.46 -24.16 14.08
CA ASN A 910 -16.21 -24.86 14.33
C ASN A 910 -15.13 -24.36 13.37
N PRO A 911 -14.25 -23.43 13.81
CA PRO A 911 -13.13 -22.99 12.98
C PRO A 911 -12.13 -24.12 12.71
N PHE A 912 -12.19 -25.24 13.45
CA PHE A 912 -11.25 -26.36 13.35
C PHE A 912 -11.79 -27.56 12.55
N SER A 913 -12.92 -27.41 11.85
CA SER A 913 -13.44 -28.46 10.98
C SER A 913 -12.42 -28.81 9.89
N THR A 914 -12.26 -30.12 9.64
CA THR A 914 -11.36 -30.65 8.59
C THR A 914 -12.10 -31.04 7.31
N SER A 915 -13.42 -30.85 7.24
CA SER A 915 -14.19 -31.12 6.02
C SER A 915 -13.96 -29.98 5.01
N ASP A 916 -13.66 -30.40 3.79
CA ASP A 916 -13.49 -29.54 2.62
C ASP A 916 -14.79 -29.43 1.79
N ASP A 917 -15.84 -30.12 2.23
CA ASP A 917 -17.18 -29.94 1.68
C ASP A 917 -17.58 -28.47 1.87
N ASP A 918 -18.09 -27.86 0.80
CA ASP A 918 -18.51 -26.46 0.78
C ASP A 918 -17.39 -25.43 1.05
N LEU A 919 -16.11 -25.83 1.16
CA LEU A 919 -15.00 -24.92 1.46
C LEU A 919 -14.62 -24.09 0.23
N LEU A 920 -14.93 -22.79 0.27
CA LEU A 920 -14.62 -21.84 -0.80
C LEU A 920 -13.29 -21.10 -0.58
N GLY A 921 -12.87 -20.92 0.67
CA GLY A 921 -11.60 -20.27 0.97
C GLY A 921 -11.06 -20.63 2.34
N LEU A 922 -9.74 -20.73 2.46
CA LEU A 922 -9.06 -21.09 3.69
C LEU A 922 -7.72 -20.38 3.80
N ASN A 923 -7.39 -19.86 4.99
CA ASN A 923 -6.04 -19.51 5.36
C ASN A 923 -5.78 -20.02 6.78
N SER A 924 -5.04 -21.11 6.92
CA SER A 924 -4.72 -21.77 8.18
C SER A 924 -3.22 -21.83 8.37
N SER A 925 -2.72 -21.42 9.54
CA SER A 925 -1.31 -21.46 9.89
C SER A 925 -1.13 -21.86 11.35
N ILE A 926 -0.34 -22.90 11.58
CA ILE A 926 0.11 -23.34 12.91
C ILE A 926 1.62 -23.22 12.96
N ARG A 927 2.14 -22.49 13.93
CA ARG A 927 3.57 -22.39 14.19
C ARG A 927 3.86 -22.55 15.67
N ASN A 928 4.63 -23.56 16.04
CA ASN A 928 5.16 -23.74 17.39
C ASN A 928 6.69 -23.68 17.33
N SER A 929 7.31 -22.83 18.14
CA SER A 929 8.76 -22.76 18.29
C SER A 929 9.13 -22.96 19.76
N LEU A 930 9.76 -24.10 20.07
CA LEU A 930 10.34 -24.42 21.37
C LEU A 930 11.85 -24.15 21.34
N PHE A 931 12.33 -23.34 22.27
CA PHE A 931 13.72 -22.96 22.38
C PHE A 931 14.30 -23.51 23.68
N TYR A 932 15.51 -24.04 23.60
CA TYR A 932 16.38 -24.32 24.73
C TYR A 932 17.60 -23.39 24.65
N ASN A 933 17.96 -22.75 25.77
CA ASN A 933 19.03 -21.74 25.83
C ASN A 933 18.89 -20.64 24.77
N ARG A 934 17.67 -20.09 24.63
CA ARG A 934 17.36 -19.04 23.64
C ARG A 934 18.37 -17.89 23.72
N GLY A 935 19.05 -17.62 22.61
CA GLY A 935 19.97 -16.48 22.47
C GLY A 935 21.34 -16.63 23.15
N LYS A 936 21.67 -17.78 23.77
CA LYS A 936 22.94 -17.97 24.48
C LYS A 936 24.07 -18.56 23.63
N GLN A 937 23.74 -19.24 22.53
CA GLN A 937 24.68 -20.01 21.71
C GLN A 937 25.43 -21.11 22.49
N ASP A 938 24.92 -21.50 23.66
CA ASP A 938 25.48 -22.56 24.50
C ASP A 938 24.56 -23.77 24.44
N HIS A 939 24.86 -24.69 23.51
CA HIS A 939 23.98 -25.81 23.18
C HIS A 939 22.53 -25.34 22.93
N SER A 940 22.36 -24.21 22.23
CA SER A 940 21.05 -23.66 21.91
C SER A 940 20.34 -24.57 20.90
N VAL A 941 19.11 -24.96 21.22
CA VAL A 941 18.26 -25.80 20.35
C VAL A 941 16.97 -25.06 20.07
N THR A 942 16.52 -25.05 18.81
CA THR A 942 15.19 -24.58 18.42
C THR A 942 14.48 -25.70 17.66
N LEU A 943 13.31 -26.11 18.16
CA LEU A 943 12.41 -27.01 17.47
C LEU A 943 11.24 -26.17 16.95
N THR A 944 11.02 -26.17 15.65
CA THR A 944 9.89 -25.48 15.02
C THR A 944 9.01 -26.46 14.28
N TYR A 945 7.72 -26.44 14.57
CA TYR A 945 6.69 -27.09 13.77
C TYR A 945 5.91 -26.01 13.02
N LEU A 946 5.74 -26.19 11.71
CA LEU A 946 4.97 -25.30 10.84
C LEU A 946 4.01 -26.13 9.99
N ARG A 947 2.74 -25.71 9.94
CA ARG A 947 1.75 -26.19 8.98
C ARG A 947 0.96 -25.01 8.45
N ASN A 948 0.97 -24.80 7.15
CA ASN A 948 0.24 -23.75 6.45
C ASN A 948 -0.66 -24.40 5.41
N ARG A 949 -1.92 -23.99 5.33
CA ARG A 949 -2.89 -24.44 4.32
C ARG A 949 -3.65 -23.21 3.82
N ALA A 950 -3.62 -22.97 2.51
CA ALA A 950 -4.26 -21.83 1.88
C ALA A 950 -5.09 -22.29 0.68
N LYS A 951 -6.37 -21.93 0.61
CA LYS A 951 -7.26 -22.20 -0.51
C LYS A 951 -7.86 -20.89 -1.00
N ASN A 952 -7.70 -20.60 -2.29
CA ASN A 952 -8.20 -19.41 -2.97
C ASN A 952 -9.24 -19.80 -4.03
N LEU A 953 -10.24 -18.94 -4.23
CA LEU A 953 -11.27 -19.10 -5.26
C LEU A 953 -11.00 -18.14 -6.42
N LEU A 954 -10.58 -18.66 -7.56
CA LEU A 954 -10.28 -17.90 -8.76
C LEU A 954 -11.42 -18.04 -9.79
N SER A 955 -11.44 -17.16 -10.79
CA SER A 955 -12.36 -17.30 -11.94
C SER A 955 -12.20 -18.62 -12.70
N VAL A 956 -10.97 -19.13 -12.73
CA VAL A 956 -10.56 -20.36 -13.40
C VAL A 956 -10.58 -21.58 -12.48
N GLY A 957 -11.22 -21.54 -11.31
CA GLY A 957 -11.32 -22.66 -10.36
C GLY A 957 -10.63 -22.40 -9.03
N SER A 958 -10.71 -23.35 -8.10
CA SER A 958 -10.02 -23.24 -6.81
C SER A 958 -8.56 -23.71 -6.89
N GLN A 959 -7.68 -23.01 -6.17
CA GLN A 959 -6.28 -23.38 -5.99
C GLN A 959 -5.96 -23.51 -4.50
N GLU A 960 -5.34 -24.62 -4.12
CA GLU A 960 -4.97 -24.95 -2.76
C GLU A 960 -3.48 -25.23 -2.63
N ASN A 961 -2.86 -24.72 -1.57
CA ASN A 961 -1.47 -24.94 -1.20
C ASN A 961 -1.38 -25.41 0.26
N ASN A 962 -0.73 -26.54 0.51
CA ASN A 962 -0.54 -27.13 1.83
C ASN A 962 0.96 -27.39 2.07
N ASN A 963 1.52 -26.79 3.12
CA ASN A 963 2.94 -26.86 3.44
C ASN A 963 3.12 -27.26 4.90
N ARG A 964 3.90 -28.31 5.15
CA ARG A 964 4.21 -28.79 6.51
C ARG A 964 5.71 -29.06 6.66
N SER A 965 6.24 -28.69 7.82
CA SER A 965 7.64 -28.94 8.15
C SER A 965 7.89 -29.09 9.65
N TYR A 966 8.79 -30.00 9.99
CA TYR A 966 9.44 -30.10 11.29
C TYR A 966 10.88 -29.65 11.13
N GLN A 967 11.28 -28.61 11.86
CA GLN A 967 12.61 -28.03 11.76
C GLN A 967 13.33 -28.11 13.11
N PHE A 968 14.50 -28.72 13.11
CA PHE A 968 15.47 -28.75 14.18
C PHE A 968 16.61 -27.78 13.86
N GLN A 969 16.96 -26.90 14.79
CA GLN A 969 18.14 -26.05 14.69
C GLN A 969 18.98 -26.19 15.95
N TYR A 970 20.27 -26.47 15.79
CA TYR A 970 21.24 -26.55 16.88
C TYR A 970 22.37 -25.53 16.66
N ALA A 971 22.81 -24.89 17.75
CA ALA A 971 23.93 -23.96 17.75
C ALA A 971 24.75 -24.08 19.05
N HIS A 972 26.04 -24.36 18.94
CA HIS A 972 26.95 -24.42 20.08
C HIS A 972 28.27 -23.71 19.79
N LEU A 973 28.58 -22.71 20.63
CA LEU A 973 29.80 -21.92 20.58
C LEU A 973 30.90 -22.53 21.45
N LEU A 974 31.83 -23.24 20.82
CA LEU A 974 32.99 -23.83 21.46
C LEU A 974 34.17 -22.84 21.52
N LYS A 975 34.77 -22.69 22.71
CA LYS A 975 35.96 -21.83 22.95
C LYS A 975 35.84 -20.40 22.39
N LYS A 976 34.62 -19.86 22.35
CA LYS A 976 34.29 -18.52 21.82
C LYS A 976 34.66 -18.27 20.34
N SER A 977 35.14 -19.28 19.61
CA SER A 977 35.68 -19.13 18.25
C SER A 977 35.10 -20.13 17.25
N TRP A 978 34.53 -21.24 17.68
CA TRP A 978 33.97 -22.25 16.80
C TRP A 978 32.48 -22.39 17.07
N LEU A 979 31.63 -21.95 16.16
CA LEU A 979 30.19 -22.12 16.25
C LEU A 979 29.76 -23.29 15.35
N PHE A 980 29.33 -24.37 15.99
CA PHE A 980 28.77 -25.52 15.29
C PHE A 980 27.27 -25.32 15.14
N GLY A 981 26.79 -25.40 13.90
CA GLY A 981 25.39 -25.31 13.53
C GLY A 981 24.93 -26.60 12.86
N LEU A 982 23.68 -26.99 13.11
CA LEU A 982 23.02 -28.04 12.35
C LEU A 982 21.56 -27.66 12.18
N VAL A 983 21.09 -27.66 10.93
CA VAL A 983 19.66 -27.56 10.62
C VAL A 983 19.19 -28.89 10.03
N GLY A 984 18.13 -29.45 10.58
CA GLY A 984 17.39 -30.57 9.98
C GLY A 984 15.96 -30.12 9.71
N LYS A 985 15.41 -30.42 8.55
CA LYS A 985 14.04 -30.01 8.18
C LYS A 985 13.34 -31.13 7.39
N THR A 986 12.08 -31.42 7.71
CA THR A 986 11.21 -32.19 6.81
C THR A 986 10.45 -31.25 5.88
N ILE A 987 10.13 -31.71 4.68
CA ILE A 987 9.46 -30.94 3.64
C ILE A 987 8.25 -31.76 3.20
N GLU A 988 7.06 -31.24 3.42
CA GLU A 988 5.80 -31.71 2.85
C GLU A 988 5.18 -30.49 2.17
N SER A 989 4.99 -30.51 0.85
CA SER A 989 4.46 -29.39 0.07
C SER A 989 3.53 -29.92 -1.00
N GLU A 990 2.30 -29.45 -1.02
CA GLU A 990 1.25 -29.93 -1.89
C GLU A 990 0.54 -28.73 -2.54
N THR A 991 0.34 -28.80 -3.84
CA THR A 991 -0.45 -27.84 -4.62
C THR A 991 -1.53 -28.60 -5.37
N ILE A 992 -2.77 -28.10 -5.29
CA ILE A 992 -3.93 -28.65 -5.99
C ILE A 992 -4.64 -27.51 -6.71
N SER A 993 -4.79 -27.63 -8.02
CA SER A 993 -5.60 -26.80 -8.89
C SER A 993 -6.75 -27.64 -9.45
N GLU A 994 -7.96 -27.09 -9.40
CA GLU A 994 -9.19 -27.75 -9.83
C GLU A 994 -9.24 -27.97 -11.34
N ASN A 995 -8.78 -26.99 -12.13
CA ASN A 995 -8.92 -26.97 -13.58
C ASN A 995 -7.60 -27.10 -14.35
N TYR A 996 -6.46 -27.24 -13.66
CA TYR A 996 -5.14 -27.36 -14.31
C TYR A 996 -4.27 -28.43 -13.64
N ALA A 997 -4.48 -29.69 -14.04
CA ALA A 997 -3.88 -30.85 -13.39
C ALA A 997 -2.34 -30.88 -13.43
N SER A 998 -1.71 -30.26 -14.43
CA SER A 998 -0.23 -30.19 -14.55
C SER A 998 0.41 -29.36 -13.44
N LYS A 999 -0.33 -28.49 -12.76
CA LYS A 999 0.16 -27.71 -11.59
C LYS A 999 0.10 -28.48 -10.28
N ASN A 1000 -0.52 -29.67 -10.28
CA ASN A 1000 -0.72 -30.44 -9.07
C ASN A 1000 0.56 -31.20 -8.73
N PHE A 1001 1.03 -31.10 -7.49
CA PHE A 1001 2.15 -31.90 -6.99
C PHE A 1001 2.01 -32.21 -5.51
N GLU A 1002 2.66 -33.29 -5.06
CA GLU A 1002 2.80 -33.65 -3.65
C GLU A 1002 4.26 -34.00 -3.38
N LEU A 1003 5.02 -33.04 -2.85
CA LEU A 1003 6.44 -33.15 -2.57
C LEU A 1003 6.68 -33.55 -1.12
N ASN A 1004 7.32 -34.70 -0.94
CA ASN A 1004 7.82 -35.18 0.34
C ASN A 1004 9.35 -35.22 0.34
N GLY A 1005 9.96 -34.83 1.45
CA GLY A 1005 11.41 -34.73 1.52
C GLY A 1005 11.99 -34.37 2.87
N TYR A 1006 13.31 -34.27 2.91
CA TYR A 1006 14.05 -33.80 4.06
C TYR A 1006 15.32 -33.07 3.64
N GLN A 1007 15.84 -32.27 4.57
CA GLN A 1007 17.01 -31.42 4.40
C GLN A 1007 17.90 -31.55 5.64
N LEU A 1008 19.20 -31.76 5.43
CA LEU A 1008 20.22 -31.77 6.48
C LEU A 1008 21.32 -30.78 6.09
N ALA A 1009 21.51 -29.75 6.91
CA ALA A 1009 22.46 -28.67 6.66
C ALA A 1009 23.39 -28.45 7.87
N PRO A 1010 24.44 -29.29 8.05
CA PRO A 1010 25.54 -29.00 8.97
C PRO A 1010 26.33 -27.77 8.53
N LYS A 1011 26.73 -26.95 9.52
CA LYS A 1011 27.54 -25.75 9.32
C LYS A 1011 28.60 -25.63 10.40
N ILE A 1012 29.82 -25.31 10.00
CA ILE A 1012 30.91 -24.97 10.92
C ILE A 1012 31.31 -23.52 10.66
N SER A 1013 31.18 -22.69 11.68
CA SER A 1013 31.54 -21.27 11.64
C SER A 1013 32.77 -21.02 12.50
N TYR A 1014 33.84 -20.45 11.93
CA TYR A 1014 34.95 -19.88 12.68
C TYR A 1014 34.69 -18.40 12.94
N LEU A 1015 34.44 -18.02 14.20
CA LEU A 1015 34.28 -16.66 14.66
C LEU A 1015 35.66 -16.07 14.98
N PHE A 1016 36.24 -15.32 14.05
CA PHE A 1016 37.48 -14.58 14.28
C PHE A 1016 37.29 -13.49 15.35
N SER A 1017 36.09 -12.91 15.41
CA SER A 1017 35.67 -11.95 16.43
C SER A 1017 34.14 -11.92 16.51
N ARG A 1018 33.56 -11.04 17.35
CA ARG A 1018 32.11 -10.78 17.33
C ARG A 1018 31.61 -10.24 16.00
N ASN A 1019 32.52 -9.70 15.19
CA ASN A 1019 32.20 -8.99 13.98
C ASN A 1019 32.67 -9.73 12.72
N ALA A 1020 33.43 -10.82 12.84
CA ALA A 1020 33.97 -11.52 11.68
C ALA A 1020 33.80 -13.03 11.84
N SER A 1021 33.15 -13.68 10.88
CA SER A 1021 32.95 -15.11 10.83
C SER A 1021 33.17 -15.67 9.43
N TRP A 1022 33.61 -16.91 9.37
CA TRP A 1022 33.71 -17.68 8.13
C TRP A 1022 33.03 -19.04 8.34
N ASP A 1023 32.16 -19.40 7.42
CA ASP A 1023 31.30 -20.57 7.48
C ASP A 1023 31.69 -21.54 6.36
N LEU A 1024 31.77 -22.81 6.71
CA LEU A 1024 31.75 -23.93 5.77
C LEU A 1024 30.45 -24.69 6.01
N PHE A 1025 29.67 -24.91 4.96
CA PHE A 1025 28.40 -25.61 5.05
C PHE A 1025 28.27 -26.67 3.96
N TYR A 1026 27.55 -27.71 4.32
CA TYR A 1026 27.10 -28.74 3.41
C TYR A 1026 25.61 -28.93 3.66
N GLU A 1027 24.84 -29.02 2.59
CA GLU A 1027 23.41 -29.21 2.62
C GLU A 1027 23.06 -30.37 1.70
N TYR A 1028 22.30 -31.31 2.23
CA TYR A 1028 21.77 -32.45 1.50
C TYR A 1028 20.25 -32.41 1.56
N GLN A 1029 19.60 -32.53 0.42
CA GLN A 1029 18.15 -32.51 0.29
C GLN A 1029 17.68 -33.64 -0.64
N ASP A 1030 16.64 -34.34 -0.22
CA ASP A 1030 15.95 -35.36 -1.02
C ASP A 1030 14.50 -34.92 -1.13
N LYS A 1031 14.01 -34.63 -2.34
CA LYS A 1031 12.61 -34.28 -2.64
C LYS A 1031 12.04 -35.34 -3.60
N LYS A 1032 10.81 -35.78 -3.37
CA LYS A 1032 10.11 -36.75 -4.22
C LYS A 1032 8.66 -36.33 -4.41
N ASN A 1033 8.24 -36.19 -5.66
CA ASN A 1033 6.84 -36.05 -6.01
C ASN A 1033 6.13 -37.41 -5.82
N GLN A 1034 4.95 -37.42 -5.22
CA GLN A 1034 4.17 -38.63 -4.97
C GLN A 1034 3.08 -38.88 -6.02
N ILE A 1035 2.83 -37.89 -6.89
CA ILE A 1035 1.81 -37.96 -7.95
C ILE A 1035 2.43 -37.70 -9.32
N ASN A 1036 1.63 -37.82 -10.38
CA ASN A 1036 2.03 -37.60 -11.78
C ASN A 1036 3.27 -38.44 -12.17
N ASP A 1037 4.32 -37.82 -12.69
CA ASP A 1037 5.50 -38.51 -13.23
C ASP A 1037 6.54 -38.90 -12.16
N LEU A 1038 6.19 -38.74 -10.87
CA LEU A 1038 6.98 -39.20 -9.71
C LEU A 1038 8.41 -38.67 -9.71
N GLU A 1039 8.58 -37.39 -10.02
CA GLU A 1039 9.87 -36.73 -10.14
C GLU A 1039 10.66 -36.80 -8.82
N THR A 1040 11.97 -36.98 -8.93
CA THR A 1040 12.86 -37.07 -7.77
C THR A 1040 14.04 -36.12 -7.91
N LEU A 1041 14.47 -35.53 -6.79
CA LEU A 1041 15.66 -34.68 -6.72
C LEU A 1041 16.49 -35.06 -5.50
N GLN A 1042 17.73 -35.47 -5.76
CA GLN A 1042 18.79 -35.47 -4.75
C GLN A 1042 19.70 -34.27 -5.00
N GLN A 1043 19.61 -33.28 -4.10
CA GLN A 1043 20.41 -32.07 -4.17
C GLN A 1043 21.52 -32.10 -3.13
N HIS A 1044 22.75 -31.98 -3.61
CA HIS A 1044 23.93 -31.77 -2.78
C HIS A 1044 24.43 -30.34 -2.99
N ARG A 1045 24.47 -29.57 -1.92
CA ARG A 1045 24.99 -28.19 -1.93
C ARG A 1045 26.18 -28.09 -0.98
N PHE A 1046 27.36 -27.85 -1.54
CA PHE A 1046 28.56 -27.54 -0.77
C PHE A 1046 28.90 -26.07 -0.95
N GLY A 1047 29.19 -25.36 0.14
CA GLY A 1047 29.48 -23.95 0.04
C GLY A 1047 30.26 -23.38 1.20
N THR A 1048 30.68 -22.14 0.99
CA THR A 1048 31.35 -21.34 2.00
C THR A 1048 30.76 -19.95 2.01
N SER A 1049 30.63 -19.36 3.19
CA SER A 1049 30.25 -17.97 3.33
C SER A 1049 31.13 -17.26 4.35
N PHE A 1050 31.20 -15.94 4.26
CA PHE A 1050 31.87 -15.13 5.26
C PHE A 1050 31.01 -13.92 5.60
N THR A 1051 31.15 -13.46 6.82
CA THR A 1051 30.55 -12.22 7.32
C THR A 1051 31.64 -11.42 7.97
N TYR A 1052 31.81 -10.16 7.58
CA TYR A 1052 32.78 -9.24 8.14
C TYR A 1052 32.13 -7.89 8.38
N ASN A 1053 31.99 -7.55 9.65
CA ASN A 1053 31.56 -6.27 10.17
C ASN A 1053 32.81 -5.58 10.74
N SER A 1054 33.15 -4.41 10.23
CA SER A 1054 34.25 -3.59 10.73
C SER A 1054 33.74 -2.56 11.72
N GLU A 1055 34.57 -2.16 12.68
CA GLU A 1055 34.32 -0.96 13.50
C GLU A 1055 34.17 0.30 12.64
N ALA A 1056 34.77 0.31 11.45
CA ALA A 1056 34.61 1.36 10.44
C ALA A 1056 33.27 1.29 9.67
N LYS A 1057 32.23 0.65 10.23
CA LYS A 1057 30.88 0.55 9.65
C LYS A 1057 30.85 -0.03 8.23
N LEU A 1058 31.72 -1.00 7.97
CA LEU A 1058 31.75 -1.82 6.74
C LEU A 1058 31.20 -3.21 7.08
N THR A 1059 30.18 -3.65 6.37
CA THR A 1059 29.60 -4.98 6.44
C THR A 1059 29.81 -5.67 5.09
N MET A 1060 30.44 -6.82 5.09
CA MET A 1060 30.66 -7.64 3.89
C MET A 1060 30.13 -9.04 4.17
N ASN A 1061 29.30 -9.56 3.26
CA ASN A 1061 28.81 -10.92 3.26
C ASN A 1061 29.09 -11.54 1.89
N GLY A 1062 29.81 -12.65 1.85
CA GLY A 1062 30.01 -13.41 0.61
C GLY A 1062 29.56 -14.83 0.80
N GLU A 1063 29.07 -15.44 -0.27
CA GLU A 1063 28.68 -16.85 -0.31
C GLU A 1063 29.03 -17.42 -1.68
N PHE A 1064 29.57 -18.63 -1.69
CA PHE A 1064 29.78 -19.44 -2.88
C PHE A 1064 29.19 -20.81 -2.62
N SER A 1065 28.37 -21.31 -3.53
CA SER A 1065 27.71 -22.60 -3.44
C SER A 1065 27.87 -23.38 -4.75
N LEU A 1066 28.26 -24.63 -4.65
CA LEU A 1066 28.22 -25.63 -5.72
C LEU A 1066 27.07 -26.58 -5.43
N TYR A 1067 26.16 -26.70 -6.38
CA TYR A 1067 25.01 -27.61 -6.37
C TYR A 1067 25.24 -28.73 -7.36
N GLN A 1068 24.95 -29.96 -6.93
CA GLN A 1068 24.72 -31.10 -7.80
C GLN A 1068 23.25 -31.48 -7.64
N ASN A 1069 22.46 -31.25 -8.69
CA ASN A 1069 21.05 -31.62 -8.77
C ASN A 1069 20.94 -32.93 -9.54
N ASP A 1070 20.84 -34.06 -8.85
CA ASP A 1070 20.49 -35.34 -9.48
C ASP A 1070 18.95 -35.42 -9.58
N PHE A 1071 18.43 -34.89 -10.68
CA PHE A 1071 17.00 -34.79 -10.97
C PHE A 1071 16.59 -35.86 -11.99
N ALA A 1072 15.46 -36.51 -11.73
CA ALA A 1072 14.82 -37.43 -12.66
C ALA A 1072 13.33 -37.07 -12.79
N GLY A 1073 12.89 -36.74 -14.00
CA GLY A 1073 11.54 -36.23 -14.28
C GLY A 1073 11.53 -35.34 -15.53
N ASP A 1074 10.37 -34.74 -15.84
CA ASP A 1074 10.27 -33.67 -16.85
C ASP A 1074 10.71 -32.32 -16.25
N GLU A 1075 11.77 -31.72 -16.79
CA GLU A 1075 12.29 -30.43 -16.37
C GLU A 1075 11.35 -29.26 -16.72
N LEU A 1076 10.46 -29.44 -17.70
CA LEU A 1076 9.44 -28.47 -18.12
C LEU A 1076 8.10 -28.74 -17.41
N SER A 1077 8.15 -28.91 -16.08
CA SER A 1077 6.95 -29.08 -15.25
C SER A 1077 6.93 -28.10 -14.07
N PRO A 1078 5.74 -27.70 -13.58
CA PRO A 1078 5.63 -26.84 -12.39
C PRO A 1078 6.33 -27.42 -11.16
N VAL A 1079 6.25 -28.74 -10.99
CA VAL A 1079 6.90 -29.45 -9.89
C VAL A 1079 8.42 -29.43 -10.01
N ALA A 1080 8.99 -29.60 -11.21
CA ALA A 1080 10.42 -29.51 -11.44
C ALA A 1080 10.94 -28.11 -11.13
N TYR A 1081 10.24 -27.06 -11.57
CA TYR A 1081 10.60 -25.68 -11.28
C TYR A 1081 10.66 -25.41 -9.76
N GLN A 1082 9.70 -25.96 -9.01
CA GLN A 1082 9.66 -25.88 -7.54
C GLN A 1082 10.73 -26.75 -6.84
N MET A 1083 11.04 -27.93 -7.38
CA MET A 1083 12.07 -28.82 -6.83
C MET A 1083 13.46 -28.25 -7.04
N LEU A 1084 13.76 -27.76 -8.24
CA LEU A 1084 15.05 -27.23 -8.66
C LEU A 1084 15.29 -25.77 -8.21
N GLU A 1085 14.25 -25.08 -7.72
CA GLU A 1085 14.31 -23.68 -7.29
C GLU A 1085 14.85 -22.77 -8.41
N GLY A 1086 14.39 -23.01 -9.64
CA GLY A 1086 14.79 -22.29 -10.85
C GLY A 1086 16.20 -22.60 -11.38
N LEU A 1087 16.92 -23.55 -10.78
CA LEU A 1087 18.16 -24.11 -11.31
C LEU A 1087 17.88 -25.23 -12.33
N GLN A 1088 18.91 -25.75 -13.00
CA GLN A 1088 18.80 -26.88 -13.94
C GLN A 1088 19.22 -28.19 -13.29
N ALA A 1089 18.92 -29.34 -13.93
CA ALA A 1089 19.54 -30.61 -13.56
C ALA A 1089 21.08 -30.55 -13.74
N GLY A 1090 21.81 -31.41 -13.03
CA GLY A 1090 23.27 -31.46 -13.10
C GLY A 1090 23.98 -30.41 -12.24
N GLN A 1091 25.13 -29.92 -12.72
CA GLN A 1091 25.98 -29.01 -11.95
C GLN A 1091 25.53 -27.56 -12.05
N ASN A 1092 25.33 -26.91 -10.90
CA ASN A 1092 25.01 -25.49 -10.82
C ASN A 1092 25.96 -24.80 -9.84
N LEU A 1093 26.48 -23.64 -10.23
CA LEU A 1093 27.33 -22.79 -9.41
C LEU A 1093 26.60 -21.49 -9.12
N THR A 1094 26.55 -21.07 -7.86
CA THR A 1094 26.05 -19.75 -7.48
C THR A 1094 27.05 -19.04 -6.58
N TRP A 1095 27.15 -17.72 -6.73
CA TRP A 1095 27.95 -16.88 -5.86
C TRP A 1095 27.26 -15.56 -5.62
N ARG A 1096 27.40 -15.04 -4.42
CA ARG A 1096 26.85 -13.75 -4.01
C ARG A 1096 27.88 -13.00 -3.17
N LEU A 1097 27.95 -11.70 -3.36
CA LEU A 1097 28.77 -10.77 -2.59
C LEU A 1097 27.94 -9.53 -2.29
N LEU A 1098 27.69 -9.27 -1.01
CA LEU A 1098 27.00 -8.09 -0.51
C LEU A 1098 27.97 -7.27 0.33
N ILE A 1099 28.22 -6.02 -0.07
CA ILE A 1099 29.12 -5.09 0.61
C ILE A 1099 28.31 -3.84 0.96
N GLN A 1100 28.09 -3.59 2.24
CA GLN A 1100 27.53 -2.34 2.74
C GLN A 1100 28.61 -1.55 3.48
N LYS A 1101 28.79 -0.27 3.18
CA LYS A 1101 29.75 0.59 3.87
C LYS A 1101 29.13 1.94 4.16
N ASN A 1102 29.16 2.37 5.42
CA ASN A 1102 28.82 3.75 5.75
C ASN A 1102 30.02 4.62 5.38
N LEU A 1103 29.89 5.41 4.32
CA LEU A 1103 30.90 6.37 3.88
C LEU A 1103 30.98 7.55 4.86
N THR A 1104 29.83 7.97 5.41
CA THR A 1104 29.71 8.98 6.46
C THR A 1104 28.62 8.58 7.47
N GLN A 1105 28.30 9.43 8.44
CA GLN A 1105 27.13 9.22 9.31
C GLN A 1105 25.78 9.38 8.58
N TYR A 1106 25.79 9.97 7.37
CA TYR A 1106 24.62 10.31 6.57
C TYR A 1106 24.60 9.61 5.21
N LEU A 1107 25.57 8.75 4.90
CA LEU A 1107 25.69 8.12 3.59
C LEU A 1107 26.22 6.70 3.72
N ASP A 1108 25.50 5.73 3.18
CA ASP A 1108 25.95 4.37 2.96
C ASP A 1108 26.01 4.03 1.46
N VAL A 1109 26.84 3.05 1.14
CA VAL A 1109 26.89 2.38 -0.16
C VAL A 1109 26.63 0.91 0.06
N ASN A 1110 25.78 0.31 -0.75
CA ASN A 1110 25.45 -1.10 -0.78
C ASN A 1110 25.74 -1.63 -2.18
N VAL A 1111 26.61 -2.62 -2.29
CA VAL A 1111 26.94 -3.32 -3.53
C VAL A 1111 26.46 -4.75 -3.37
N ASN A 1112 25.55 -5.20 -4.22
CA ASN A 1112 25.12 -6.58 -4.28
C ASN A 1112 25.53 -7.16 -5.64
N TYR A 1113 26.33 -8.19 -5.64
CA TYR A 1113 26.70 -8.92 -6.84
C TYR A 1113 26.28 -10.37 -6.68
N GLN A 1114 25.58 -10.89 -7.67
CA GLN A 1114 25.20 -12.29 -7.75
C GLN A 1114 25.57 -12.84 -9.12
N GLY A 1115 25.95 -14.10 -9.18
CA GLY A 1115 26.08 -14.80 -10.43
C GLY A 1115 25.74 -16.27 -10.29
N ARG A 1116 25.31 -16.84 -11.40
CA ARG A 1116 24.95 -18.25 -11.52
C ARG A 1116 25.45 -18.83 -12.83
N LYS A 1117 25.78 -20.11 -12.82
CA LYS A 1117 26.12 -20.88 -14.00
C LYS A 1117 25.57 -22.29 -13.85
N SER A 1118 24.77 -22.73 -14.81
CA SER A 1118 24.38 -24.13 -14.95
C SER A 1118 25.25 -24.81 -16.01
N GLU A 1119 25.15 -26.12 -16.14
CA GLU A 1119 26.01 -26.93 -17.00
C GLU A 1119 25.92 -26.53 -18.49
N GLU A 1120 24.69 -26.34 -18.98
CA GLU A 1120 24.41 -26.03 -20.39
C GLU A 1120 24.19 -24.53 -20.66
N SER A 1121 24.04 -23.71 -19.61
CA SER A 1121 23.69 -22.30 -19.73
C SER A 1121 24.92 -21.38 -19.73
N LYS A 1122 24.76 -20.21 -20.38
CA LYS A 1122 25.75 -19.13 -20.25
C LYS A 1122 25.75 -18.63 -18.81
N THR A 1123 26.93 -18.23 -18.32
CA THR A 1123 27.02 -17.63 -16.99
C THR A 1123 26.22 -16.34 -16.92
N ILE A 1124 25.34 -16.22 -15.94
CA ILE A 1124 24.52 -15.03 -15.69
C ILE A 1124 25.13 -14.27 -14.53
N HIS A 1125 25.30 -12.97 -14.73
CA HIS A 1125 25.85 -12.03 -13.76
C HIS A 1125 24.84 -10.89 -13.56
N THR A 1126 24.56 -10.56 -12.31
CA THR A 1126 23.75 -9.40 -11.94
C THR A 1126 24.48 -8.65 -10.82
N GLY A 1127 24.84 -7.40 -11.08
CA GLY A 1127 25.43 -6.50 -10.09
C GLY A 1127 24.53 -5.30 -9.87
N SER A 1128 24.30 -4.93 -8.62
CA SER A 1128 23.66 -3.69 -8.25
C SER A 1128 24.52 -2.89 -7.29
N VAL A 1129 24.57 -1.59 -7.51
CA VAL A 1129 25.20 -0.61 -6.62
C VAL A 1129 24.13 0.37 -6.22
N GLN A 1130 23.97 0.57 -4.92
CA GLN A 1130 22.99 1.44 -4.30
C GLN A 1130 23.71 2.40 -3.35
N LEU A 1131 23.50 3.69 -3.50
CA LEU A 1131 23.90 4.72 -2.55
C LEU A 1131 22.65 5.15 -1.78
N ARG A 1132 22.72 5.18 -0.46
CA ARG A 1132 21.63 5.72 0.35
C ARG A 1132 22.13 6.76 1.35
N ALA A 1133 21.59 7.96 1.23
CA ALA A 1133 21.80 9.05 2.17
C ALA A 1133 20.70 9.03 3.24
N TYR A 1134 21.06 9.21 4.51
CA TYR A 1134 20.13 9.36 5.64
C TYR A 1134 20.16 10.80 6.14
N PHE A 1135 19.00 11.29 6.56
CA PHE A 1135 18.81 12.66 7.01
C PHE A 1135 18.32 12.75 8.44
#